data_AF-A0A0S4KKV4-F1
#
_entry.id   AF-A0A0S4KKV4-F1
#
_cell.length_a   1.000
_cell.length_b   1.000
_cell.length_c   1.000
_cell.angle_alpha   90.00
_cell.angle_beta   90.00
_cell.angle_gamma   90.00
#
_symmetry.space_group_name_H-M   'P 1'
#
loop_
_entity.id
_entity.type
_entity.pdbx_description
1 polymer ?
#
loop_
_entity_poly.entity_id
_entity_poly.type
_entity_poly.pdbx_seq_one_letter_code
_entity_poly.pdbx_strand_id
1 'polypeptide(L)'
;MKRAHVCFLWHMHQPYYTDPVTGLASMPWVRLHATKAYYDMAHLLEQFPAVRATFNFTPSLLLQLQESGEGAVRDLFLEHAQRPASELTEEEQAFIVRHFFSANWSTMVRPYRRYHELLVKRGLDVRGQDLIHLARRFSTQDLLDLQVWHNLAWFGYGAVQRYPRLAALRNKNRGYTEQDKQEVLALQRTVIQEVVPRYRALLERGQIEISTTPFFHPILPLVIDTEITRRARPDLPLPARFHAPEDAETQLRMAVDFHRRIFGRPPVGLWPSEGSVCPELLPLAHHVGLRWLATDEGILARSLEMEGRPWNRRSALYRPYQAGTPGQELSLVFRDRELSDAFGFVYYRTTPESAAEDVGRRLAQIIQEAEQESIVIPVILDGENPWEHYHDGGERFLSLLYTMLSSQRLDQGPDAIVQASTVSEAIRAVPPVHHLSSLHSGSWINTDFKIWIGHEEDNRAWNLLGYTRSRLAAVAPTLPSDRAEAAWRELYAAEGSDWFWWYGDDFETDFKMEFDRLFRTHLRNVWHHMGLTPPDELSHPIVHLALQSETDVVTQPVALLTPTIDGLVTDFFEWRGAGSINTRPPLGAMWKAEGLFTAIRFAWSSDGLFFRFDFDPSAADRGGALRAEITIKSPGSTFRLTFSLEEAGPDHFVLTRSEKPDSWVEVGAYSSISRKKILELMVPRKDLGLDHGQELSLSIVVLEHGLEVARYPRQRPATLTVPGPEFDAAFWRV
;
A
#
# COMPACT_ATOMS: atom_id res chain seq x y z
N MET A 1 -6.69 35.26 32.89
CA MET A 1 -5.72 35.05 31.79
C MET A 1 -6.18 33.82 31.03
N LYS A 2 -6.42 33.93 29.71
CA LYS A 2 -6.90 32.78 28.92
C LYS A 2 -5.81 31.70 28.85
N ARG A 3 -6.21 30.44 28.71
CA ARG A 3 -5.32 29.30 28.51
C ARG A 3 -5.69 28.56 27.23
N ALA A 4 -4.70 28.27 26.40
CA ALA A 4 -4.91 27.55 25.16
C ALA A 4 -4.00 26.33 25.08
N HIS A 5 -4.60 25.17 24.88
CA HIS A 5 -3.89 23.91 24.67
C HIS A 5 -3.83 23.60 23.18
N VAL A 6 -2.68 23.86 22.54
CA VAL A 6 -2.44 23.49 21.14
C VAL A 6 -2.08 22.01 21.11
N CYS A 7 -2.89 21.21 20.44
CA CYS A 7 -2.76 19.75 20.43
C CYS A 7 -2.42 19.28 19.03
N PHE A 8 -1.13 19.01 18.78
CA PHE A 8 -0.72 18.35 17.55
C PHE A 8 -1.04 16.86 17.63
N LEU A 9 -1.67 16.33 16.58
CA LEU A 9 -1.77 14.91 16.30
C LEU A 9 -1.18 14.66 14.91
N TRP A 10 0.03 14.10 14.88
CA TRP A 10 0.71 13.73 13.65
C TRP A 10 0.39 12.28 13.31
N HIS A 11 -0.39 12.07 12.25
CA HIS A 11 -0.82 10.75 11.80
C HIS A 11 0.22 10.09 10.89
N MET A 12 0.87 9.03 11.37
CA MET A 12 1.90 8.29 10.66
C MET A 12 1.32 7.00 10.10
N HIS A 13 1.21 6.94 8.77
CA HIS A 13 0.59 5.81 8.11
C HIS A 13 1.31 5.39 6.83
N GLN A 14 1.27 4.09 6.56
CA GLN A 14 1.52 3.51 5.25
C GLN A 14 0.60 2.28 5.11
N PRO A 15 0.06 2.03 3.91
CA PRO A 15 -0.58 0.77 3.57
C PRO A 15 0.34 -0.42 3.85
N TYR A 16 -0.23 -1.59 4.05
CA TYR A 16 0.56 -2.82 4.22
C TYR A 16 1.03 -3.31 2.85
N TYR A 17 2.25 -2.92 2.45
CA TYR A 17 2.81 -3.21 1.12
C TYR A 17 3.41 -4.61 1.00
N THR A 18 3.71 -5.24 2.13
CA THR A 18 4.34 -6.56 2.18
C THR A 18 3.36 -7.62 1.73
N ASP A 19 3.74 -8.41 0.73
CA ASP A 19 3.11 -9.70 0.48
C ASP A 19 3.69 -10.72 1.48
N PRO A 20 2.91 -11.19 2.47
CA PRO A 20 3.41 -12.08 3.52
C PRO A 20 3.93 -13.42 2.99
N VAL A 21 3.49 -13.83 1.80
CA VAL A 21 3.87 -15.10 1.19
C VAL A 21 5.28 -15.01 0.61
N THR A 22 5.58 -13.91 -0.09
CA THR A 22 6.89 -13.71 -0.74
C THR A 22 7.90 -12.98 0.14
N GLY A 23 7.45 -12.30 1.20
CA GLY A 23 8.31 -11.46 2.04
C GLY A 23 8.83 -10.21 1.33
N LEU A 24 8.21 -9.83 0.21
CA LEU A 24 8.60 -8.69 -0.61
C LEU A 24 7.56 -7.58 -0.54
N ALA A 25 8.03 -6.34 -0.39
CA ALA A 25 7.22 -5.15 -0.57
C ALA A 25 7.46 -4.57 -1.97
N SER A 26 6.39 -4.25 -2.70
CA SER A 26 6.53 -3.66 -4.04
C SER A 26 6.98 -2.20 -3.99
N MET A 27 6.70 -1.49 -2.89
CA MET A 27 6.92 -0.06 -2.75
C MET A 27 7.89 0.29 -1.61
N PRO A 28 8.68 1.37 -1.74
CA PRO A 28 9.75 1.69 -0.80
C PRO A 28 9.32 2.63 0.33
N TRP A 29 8.06 3.05 0.37
CA TRP A 29 7.62 4.22 1.13
C TRP A 29 7.83 4.10 2.63
N VAL A 30 7.64 2.91 3.21
CA VAL A 30 7.97 2.64 4.63
C VAL A 30 9.44 2.96 4.92
N ARG A 31 10.37 2.43 4.11
CA ARG A 31 11.82 2.67 4.27
C ARG A 31 12.17 4.13 4.03
N LEU A 32 11.64 4.75 2.98
CA LEU A 32 12.03 6.11 2.59
C LEU A 32 11.51 7.15 3.58
N HIS A 33 10.23 7.11 3.97
CA HIS A 33 9.67 8.02 4.97
C HIS A 33 10.27 7.80 6.37
N ALA A 34 10.67 6.58 6.72
CA ALA A 34 11.41 6.33 7.96
C ALA A 34 12.70 7.14 8.05
N THR A 35 13.40 7.36 6.94
CA THR A 35 14.66 8.11 6.93
C THR A 35 14.51 9.62 6.88
N LYS A 36 13.27 10.12 6.74
CA LYS A 36 12.91 11.54 6.72
C LYS A 36 11.85 11.82 7.77
N ALA A 37 10.58 11.83 7.38
CA ALA A 37 9.44 12.25 8.20
C ALA A 37 9.46 11.68 9.62
N TYR A 38 9.42 10.35 9.74
CA TYR A 38 9.26 9.71 11.05
C TYR A 38 10.43 9.98 11.98
N TYR A 39 11.66 9.89 11.46
CA TYR A 39 12.87 10.13 12.23
C TYR A 39 13.06 11.62 12.55
N ASP A 40 12.88 12.50 11.57
CA ASP A 40 13.08 13.95 11.68
C ASP A 40 12.17 14.58 12.73
N MET A 41 10.90 14.17 12.77
CA MET A 41 9.94 14.74 13.72
C MET A 41 10.27 14.38 15.17
N ALA A 42 10.70 13.14 15.43
CA ALA A 42 11.20 12.75 16.75
C ALA A 42 12.49 13.51 17.09
N HIS A 43 13.45 13.55 16.16
CA HIS A 43 14.74 14.22 16.32
C HIS A 43 14.59 15.71 16.62
N LEU A 44 13.67 16.40 15.94
CA LEU A 44 13.44 17.82 16.19
C LEU A 44 12.77 18.04 17.54
N LEU A 45 11.73 17.27 17.85
CA LEU A 45 11.00 17.41 19.11
C LEU A 45 11.89 17.15 20.34
N GLU A 46 12.92 16.30 20.21
CA GLU A 46 13.93 16.08 21.24
C GLU A 46 14.65 17.36 21.70
N GLN A 47 14.75 18.35 20.81
CA GLN A 47 15.45 19.61 21.07
C GLN A 47 14.55 20.64 21.80
N PHE A 48 13.24 20.39 21.87
CA PHE A 48 12.25 21.28 22.47
C PHE A 48 11.48 20.60 23.62
N PRO A 49 12.11 20.33 24.77
CA PRO A 49 11.51 19.55 25.86
C PRO A 49 10.24 20.15 26.47
N ALA A 50 10.00 21.45 26.27
CA ALA A 50 8.77 22.14 26.71
C ALA A 50 7.57 21.88 25.78
N VAL A 51 7.81 21.45 24.54
CA VAL A 51 6.77 21.16 23.55
C VAL A 51 6.33 19.71 23.70
N ARG A 52 5.02 19.52 23.85
CA ARG A 52 4.37 18.21 23.88
C ARG A 52 3.51 18.02 22.65
N ALA A 53 3.44 16.78 22.16
CA ALA A 53 2.68 16.43 20.97
C ALA A 53 2.12 15.02 21.07
N THR A 54 1.05 14.75 20.32
CA THR A 54 0.52 13.40 20.12
C THR A 54 1.00 12.90 18.78
N PHE A 55 1.55 11.69 18.75
CA PHE A 55 1.82 10.97 17.50
C PHE A 55 0.83 9.83 17.39
N ASN A 56 0.29 9.61 16.21
CA ASN A 56 -0.49 8.43 15.91
C ASN A 56 0.35 7.54 15.01
N PHE A 57 0.54 6.29 15.40
CA PHE A 57 1.16 5.28 14.54
C PHE A 57 0.15 4.21 14.22
N THR A 58 -0.06 3.98 12.92
CA THR A 58 -0.84 2.82 12.48
C THR A 58 -0.09 1.52 12.80
N PRO A 59 -0.78 0.48 13.30
CA PRO A 59 -0.12 -0.79 13.61
C PRO A 59 0.55 -1.44 12.40
N SER A 60 -0.07 -1.35 11.21
CA SER A 60 0.51 -1.83 9.94
C SER A 60 1.85 -1.16 9.61
N LEU A 61 2.01 0.15 9.85
CA LEU A 61 3.28 0.85 9.67
C LEU A 61 4.33 0.36 10.66
N LEU A 62 3.98 0.26 11.95
CA LEU A 62 4.90 -0.22 12.98
C LEU A 62 5.40 -1.64 12.70
N LEU A 63 4.52 -2.51 12.23
CA LEU A 63 4.87 -3.86 11.79
C LEU A 63 5.90 -3.81 10.65
N GLN A 64 5.64 -3.05 9.59
CA GLN A 64 6.54 -2.95 8.44
C GLN A 64 7.89 -2.31 8.79
N LEU A 65 7.92 -1.37 9.75
CA LEU A 65 9.18 -0.80 10.27
C LEU A 65 10.02 -1.85 11.00
N GLN A 66 9.40 -2.75 11.78
CA GLN A 66 10.10 -3.86 12.42
C GLN A 66 10.64 -4.84 11.36
N GLU A 67 9.79 -5.27 10.43
CA GLU A 67 10.15 -6.20 9.35
C GLU A 67 11.30 -5.67 8.48
N SER A 68 11.24 -4.38 8.12
CA SER A 68 12.28 -3.71 7.33
C SER A 68 13.57 -3.52 8.12
N GLY A 69 13.47 -3.12 9.40
CA GLY A 69 14.63 -2.92 10.28
C GLY A 69 15.39 -4.21 10.57
N GLU A 70 14.67 -5.30 10.83
CA GLU A 70 15.22 -6.64 11.03
C GLU A 70 15.77 -7.24 9.73
N GLY A 71 15.30 -6.74 8.57
CA GLY A 71 15.68 -7.23 7.25
C GLY A 71 14.93 -8.50 6.84
N ALA A 72 13.80 -8.78 7.50
CA ALA A 72 12.90 -9.88 7.17
C ALA A 72 12.11 -9.59 5.88
N VAL A 73 11.80 -8.32 5.63
CA VAL A 73 11.17 -7.84 4.40
C VAL A 73 12.12 -6.91 3.66
N ARG A 74 12.12 -7.03 2.32
CA ARG A 74 12.84 -6.11 1.43
C ARG A 74 11.86 -5.50 0.44
N ASP A 75 12.04 -4.21 0.17
CA ASP A 75 11.31 -3.57 -0.92
C ASP A 75 12.06 -3.69 -2.25
N LEU A 76 11.31 -3.70 -3.36
CA LEU A 76 11.88 -3.86 -4.70
C LEU A 76 12.93 -2.80 -5.05
N PHE A 77 12.76 -1.57 -4.57
CA PHE A 77 13.70 -0.49 -4.87
C PHE A 77 15.02 -0.73 -4.14
N LEU A 78 14.99 -1.26 -2.91
CA LEU A 78 16.18 -1.64 -2.17
C LEU A 78 16.94 -2.74 -2.89
N GLU A 79 16.26 -3.75 -3.42
CA GLU A 79 16.92 -4.83 -4.17
C GLU A 79 17.65 -4.29 -5.41
N HIS A 80 16.98 -3.46 -6.21
CA HIS A 80 17.61 -2.82 -7.36
C HIS A 80 18.70 -1.82 -6.99
N ALA A 81 18.59 -1.16 -5.83
CA ALA A 81 19.64 -0.28 -5.32
C ALA A 81 20.87 -1.08 -4.85
N GLN A 82 20.71 -2.28 -4.30
CA GLN A 82 21.82 -3.09 -3.79
C GLN A 82 22.67 -3.70 -4.90
N ARG A 83 22.06 -4.10 -6.04
CA ARG A 83 22.79 -4.71 -7.16
C ARG A 83 23.90 -3.81 -7.68
N PRO A 84 25.13 -4.33 -7.91
CA PRO A 84 26.20 -3.57 -8.55
C PRO A 84 25.74 -2.97 -9.88
N ALA A 85 26.05 -1.70 -10.14
CA ALA A 85 25.54 -1.01 -11.32
C ALA A 85 26.00 -1.68 -12.64
N SER A 86 27.15 -2.37 -12.62
CA SER A 86 27.69 -3.14 -13.74
C SER A 86 26.96 -4.46 -14.01
N GLU A 87 26.16 -4.94 -13.07
CA GLU A 87 25.49 -6.24 -13.10
C GLU A 87 23.96 -6.11 -13.24
N LEU A 88 23.45 -4.89 -13.44
CA LEU A 88 22.04 -4.63 -13.69
C LEU A 88 21.65 -5.16 -15.07
N THR A 89 20.56 -5.93 -15.12
CA THR A 89 19.96 -6.32 -16.41
C THR A 89 19.32 -5.13 -17.11
N GLU A 90 19.03 -5.23 -18.42
CA GLU A 90 18.38 -4.13 -19.16
C GLU A 90 17.05 -3.68 -18.51
N GLU A 91 16.30 -4.62 -17.94
CA GLU A 91 15.03 -4.34 -17.25
C GLU A 91 15.25 -3.64 -15.92
N GLU A 92 16.28 -4.03 -15.15
CA GLU A 92 16.60 -3.37 -13.88
C GLU A 92 17.13 -1.96 -14.12
N GLN A 93 17.90 -1.75 -15.19
CA GLN A 93 18.29 -0.42 -15.63
C GLN A 93 17.06 0.41 -16.01
N ALA A 94 16.12 -0.15 -16.79
CA ALA A 94 14.87 0.50 -17.13
C ALA A 94 14.01 0.83 -15.90
N PHE A 95 13.95 -0.07 -14.91
CA PHE A 95 13.27 0.13 -13.64
C PHE A 95 13.86 1.33 -12.89
N ILE A 96 15.18 1.33 -12.70
CA ILE A 96 15.89 2.39 -12.00
C ILE A 96 15.68 3.72 -12.72
N VAL A 97 15.87 3.76 -14.04
CA VAL A 97 15.68 4.97 -14.85
C VAL A 97 14.25 5.51 -14.75
N ARG A 98 13.24 4.63 -14.63
CA ARG A 98 11.85 5.05 -14.43
C ARG A 98 11.59 5.59 -13.03
N HIS A 99 11.95 4.82 -12.01
CA HIS A 99 11.41 4.95 -10.65
C HIS A 99 12.37 5.60 -9.64
N PHE A 100 13.67 5.66 -9.92
CA PHE A 100 14.62 6.23 -8.96
C PHE A 100 14.55 7.76 -8.88
N PHE A 101 13.59 8.39 -9.58
CA PHE A 101 13.21 9.78 -9.43
C PHE A 101 11.87 9.97 -8.69
N SER A 102 11.31 8.92 -8.08
CA SER A 102 10.09 9.02 -7.28
C SER A 102 10.40 9.69 -5.94
N ALA A 103 10.40 11.02 -5.99
CA ALA A 103 10.61 11.98 -4.91
C ALA A 103 10.14 13.35 -5.43
N ASN A 104 9.86 14.32 -4.56
CA ASN A 104 9.56 15.66 -5.03
C ASN A 104 10.74 16.29 -5.81
N TRP A 105 10.56 16.53 -7.11
CA TRP A 105 11.65 17.02 -7.96
C TRP A 105 12.14 18.41 -7.57
N SER A 106 11.25 19.28 -7.09
CA SER A 106 11.59 20.67 -6.80
C SER A 106 12.54 20.83 -5.60
N THR A 107 12.37 20.00 -4.58
CA THR A 107 13.05 20.08 -3.29
C THR A 107 14.07 18.96 -3.06
N MET A 108 13.92 17.81 -3.73
CA MET A 108 14.74 16.62 -3.47
C MET A 108 15.59 16.18 -4.65
N VAL A 109 15.28 16.63 -5.88
CA VAL A 109 16.08 16.27 -7.07
C VAL A 109 16.86 17.48 -7.62
N ARG A 110 16.15 18.55 -7.99
CA ARG A 110 16.73 19.75 -8.60
C ARG A 110 17.82 20.44 -7.75
N PRO A 111 17.75 20.46 -6.41
CA PRO A 111 18.82 21.06 -5.60
C PRO A 111 20.16 20.34 -5.71
N TYR A 112 20.18 19.07 -6.12
CA TYR A 112 21.40 18.28 -6.26
C TYR A 112 21.81 18.18 -7.72
N ARG A 113 22.87 18.93 -8.10
CA ARG A 113 23.32 19.08 -9.49
C ARG A 113 23.37 17.76 -10.28
N ARG A 114 24.10 16.75 -9.80
CA ARG A 114 24.21 15.47 -10.51
C ARG A 114 22.88 14.72 -10.62
N TYR A 115 22.06 14.73 -9.57
CA TYR A 115 20.77 14.06 -9.61
C TYR A 115 19.82 14.73 -10.63
N HIS A 116 19.84 16.05 -10.68
CA HIS A 116 19.12 16.83 -11.69
C HIS A 116 19.65 16.57 -13.12
N GLU A 117 20.97 16.48 -13.32
CA GLU A 117 21.57 16.12 -14.61
C GLU A 117 21.06 14.74 -15.10
N LEU A 118 20.91 13.77 -14.20
CA LEU A 118 20.38 12.44 -14.50
C LEU A 118 18.89 12.48 -14.83
N LEU A 119 18.09 13.32 -14.14
CA LEU A 119 16.68 13.54 -14.47
C LEU A 119 16.53 14.17 -15.86
N VAL A 120 17.34 15.19 -16.18
CA VAL A 120 17.34 15.83 -17.51
C VAL A 120 17.71 14.81 -18.59
N LYS A 121 18.67 13.94 -18.32
CA LYS A 121 19.08 12.85 -19.22
C LYS A 121 17.96 11.82 -19.44
N ARG A 122 17.18 11.49 -18.41
CA ARG A 122 15.98 10.64 -18.50
C ARG A 122 14.89 11.32 -19.34
N GLY A 123 14.72 12.64 -19.18
CA GLY A 123 13.57 13.39 -19.69
C GLY A 123 12.46 13.50 -18.64
N LEU A 124 11.49 14.40 -18.83
CA LEU A 124 10.44 14.70 -17.83
C LEU A 124 9.20 13.82 -17.94
N ASP A 125 8.91 13.28 -19.11
CA ASP A 125 7.84 12.29 -19.31
C ASP A 125 8.47 11.01 -19.87
N VAL A 126 8.06 9.87 -19.31
CA VAL A 126 8.49 8.52 -19.74
C VAL A 126 7.31 7.65 -20.15
N ARG A 127 6.09 8.19 -20.14
CA ARG A 127 4.89 7.47 -20.55
C ARG A 127 4.97 7.15 -22.04
N GLY A 128 4.70 5.88 -22.39
CA GLY A 128 4.76 5.38 -23.76
C GLY A 128 6.17 5.31 -24.37
N GLN A 129 7.24 5.52 -23.59
CA GLN A 129 8.60 5.37 -24.08
C GLN A 129 9.13 3.94 -23.92
N ASP A 130 9.99 3.53 -24.85
CA ASP A 130 10.82 2.33 -24.69
C ASP A 130 11.89 2.61 -23.62
N LEU A 131 11.59 2.17 -22.40
CA LEU A 131 12.45 2.38 -21.23
C LEU A 131 13.77 1.62 -21.32
N ILE A 132 13.83 0.48 -22.02
CA ILE A 132 15.08 -0.26 -22.25
C ILE A 132 16.00 0.58 -23.14
N HIS A 133 15.46 1.10 -24.24
CA HIS A 133 16.23 1.97 -25.12
C HIS A 133 16.70 3.22 -24.38
N LEU A 134 15.83 3.86 -23.59
CA LEU A 134 16.20 5.02 -22.79
C LEU A 134 17.31 4.69 -21.79
N ALA A 135 17.22 3.55 -21.11
CA ALA A 135 18.21 3.11 -20.13
C ALA A 135 19.59 2.87 -20.74
N ARG A 136 19.68 2.38 -21.99
CA ARG A 136 20.95 2.22 -22.71
C ARG A 136 21.72 3.53 -22.93
N ARG A 137 21.07 4.69 -22.76
CA ARG A 137 21.76 6.00 -22.80
C ARG A 137 22.55 6.27 -21.53
N PHE A 138 22.25 5.59 -20.42
CA PHE A 138 22.92 5.73 -19.13
C PHE A 138 24.17 4.86 -19.09
N SER A 139 25.31 5.44 -18.69
CA SER A 139 26.51 4.66 -18.42
C SER A 139 26.39 3.93 -17.08
N THR A 140 27.24 2.94 -16.83
CA THR A 140 27.35 2.28 -15.52
C THR A 140 27.52 3.29 -14.38
N GLN A 141 28.34 4.33 -14.57
CA GLN A 141 28.52 5.38 -13.55
C GLN A 141 27.28 6.27 -13.40
N ASP A 142 26.52 6.52 -14.46
CA ASP A 142 25.25 7.24 -14.34
C ASP A 142 24.23 6.44 -13.52
N LEU A 143 24.14 5.14 -13.74
CA LEU A 143 23.27 4.24 -13.00
C LEU A 143 23.69 4.13 -11.53
N LEU A 144 25.00 3.99 -11.25
CA LEU A 144 25.53 4.00 -9.88
C LEU A 144 25.24 5.32 -9.17
N ASP A 145 25.48 6.45 -9.84
CA ASP A 145 25.17 7.76 -9.26
C ASP A 145 23.66 7.91 -9.00
N LEU A 146 22.81 7.37 -9.88
CA LEU A 146 21.35 7.37 -9.70
C LEU A 146 20.90 6.49 -8.54
N GLN A 147 21.46 5.28 -8.40
CA GLN A 147 21.20 4.39 -7.26
C GLN A 147 21.51 5.07 -5.93
N VAL A 148 22.66 5.75 -5.86
CA VAL A 148 23.06 6.47 -4.65
C VAL A 148 22.15 7.68 -4.41
N TRP A 149 21.89 8.49 -5.44
CA TRP A 149 21.11 9.72 -5.28
C TRP A 149 19.67 9.48 -4.88
N HIS A 150 19.02 8.46 -5.44
CA HIS A 150 17.68 8.07 -5.04
C HIS A 150 17.62 7.90 -3.53
N ASN A 151 18.47 7.04 -2.97
CA ASN A 151 18.47 6.74 -1.53
C ASN A 151 18.98 7.92 -0.68
N LEU A 152 19.99 8.64 -1.15
CA LEU A 152 20.62 9.74 -0.41
C LEU A 152 19.72 10.98 -0.29
N ALA A 153 18.89 11.25 -1.31
CA ALA A 153 17.96 12.38 -1.32
C ALA A 153 16.83 12.22 -0.29
N TRP A 154 16.49 10.97 0.06
CA TRP A 154 15.45 10.66 1.03
C TRP A 154 15.86 10.81 2.49
N PHE A 155 17.14 10.98 2.83
CA PHE A 155 17.50 11.29 4.22
C PHE A 155 17.01 12.68 4.64
N GLY A 156 16.33 12.72 5.76
CA GLY A 156 15.86 13.92 6.43
C GLY A 156 16.96 14.74 7.10
N TYR A 157 16.58 15.93 7.59
CA TYR A 157 17.53 16.83 8.26
C TYR A 157 18.10 16.22 9.54
N GLY A 158 17.28 15.52 10.32
CA GLY A 158 17.69 14.90 11.57
C GLY A 158 18.67 13.77 11.35
N ALA A 159 18.45 12.94 10.32
CA ALA A 159 19.39 11.88 9.96
C ALA A 159 20.74 12.46 9.50
N VAL A 160 20.72 13.49 8.66
CA VAL A 160 21.93 14.15 8.15
C VAL A 160 22.74 14.82 9.28
N GLN A 161 22.06 15.44 10.25
CA GLN A 161 22.71 16.01 11.43
C GLN A 161 23.34 14.93 12.32
N ARG A 162 22.63 13.82 12.53
CA ARG A 162 23.11 12.71 13.35
C ARG A 162 24.32 12.01 12.71
N TYR A 163 24.31 11.86 11.39
CA TYR A 163 25.32 11.13 10.62
C TYR A 163 26.02 12.06 9.61
N PRO A 164 27.07 12.79 10.01
CA PRO A 164 27.77 13.76 9.16
C PRO A 164 28.28 13.20 7.83
N ARG A 165 28.48 11.87 7.77
CA ARG A 165 28.83 11.16 6.55
C ARG A 165 27.81 11.34 5.43
N LEU A 166 26.52 11.42 5.74
CA LEU A 166 25.46 11.70 4.76
C LEU A 166 25.67 13.08 4.09
N ALA A 167 26.04 14.09 4.88
CA ALA A 167 26.37 15.42 4.35
C ALA A 167 27.63 15.36 3.46
N ALA A 168 28.66 14.62 3.88
CA ALA A 168 29.88 14.43 3.08
C ALA A 168 29.58 13.75 1.73
N LEU A 169 28.69 12.74 1.72
CA LEU A 169 28.24 12.07 0.50
C LEU A 169 27.44 13.02 -0.40
N ARG A 170 26.53 13.82 0.15
CA ARG A 170 25.81 14.86 -0.62
C ARG A 170 26.75 15.85 -1.28
N ASN A 171 27.80 16.26 -0.57
CA ASN A 171 28.83 17.16 -1.08
C ASN A 171 29.73 16.51 -2.14
N LYS A 172 29.99 15.20 -2.05
CA LYS A 172 30.71 14.45 -3.10
C LYS A 172 29.98 14.55 -4.44
N ASN A 173 28.65 14.54 -4.41
CA ASN A 173 27.73 14.83 -5.49
C ASN A 173 27.71 13.86 -6.69
N ARG A 174 28.85 13.33 -7.12
CA ARG A 174 28.98 12.47 -8.30
C ARG A 174 30.18 11.54 -8.19
N GLY A 175 30.28 10.56 -9.10
CA GLY A 175 31.40 9.62 -9.09
C GLY A 175 31.39 8.76 -7.83
N TYR A 176 30.19 8.37 -7.39
CA TYR A 176 30.04 7.48 -6.25
C TYR A 176 30.63 6.12 -6.58
N THR A 177 31.15 5.46 -5.54
CA THR A 177 31.64 4.08 -5.64
C THR A 177 30.56 3.11 -5.16
N GLU A 178 30.71 1.83 -5.48
CA GLU A 178 29.90 0.77 -4.90
C GLU A 178 29.97 0.77 -3.36
N GLN A 179 31.13 1.12 -2.79
CA GLN A 179 31.30 1.26 -1.34
C GLN A 179 30.47 2.43 -0.77
N ASP A 180 30.43 3.59 -1.43
CA ASP A 180 29.56 4.70 -1.00
C ASP A 180 28.09 4.28 -1.02
N LYS A 181 27.68 3.52 -2.05
CA LYS A 181 26.31 2.99 -2.16
C LYS A 181 25.97 2.08 -0.99
N GLN A 182 26.83 1.10 -0.68
CA GLN A 182 26.61 0.21 0.46
C GLN A 182 26.57 0.97 1.79
N GLU A 183 27.38 2.02 1.94
CA GLU A 183 27.35 2.88 3.12
C GLU A 183 26.03 3.66 3.27
N VAL A 184 25.50 4.23 2.19
CA VAL A 184 24.18 4.89 2.18
C VAL A 184 23.08 3.93 2.60
N LEU A 185 23.05 2.73 2.01
CA LEU A 185 22.03 1.72 2.30
C LEU A 185 22.14 1.18 3.73
N ALA A 186 23.37 1.00 4.24
CA ALA A 186 23.60 0.62 5.63
C ALA A 186 23.09 1.69 6.61
N LEU A 187 23.37 2.97 6.33
CA LEU A 187 22.86 4.08 7.14
C LEU A 187 21.33 4.17 7.11
N GLN A 188 20.68 3.86 5.98
CA GLN A 188 19.22 3.83 5.91
C GLN A 188 18.66 2.77 6.88
N ARG A 189 19.24 1.56 6.88
CA ARG A 189 18.83 0.50 7.81
C ARG A 189 19.02 0.92 9.27
N THR A 190 20.14 1.54 9.61
CA THR A 190 20.38 2.05 10.96
C THR A 190 19.31 3.08 11.36
N VAL A 191 19.02 4.05 10.49
CA VAL A 191 18.01 5.09 10.77
C VAL A 191 16.62 4.48 10.97
N ILE A 192 16.22 3.50 10.15
CA ILE A 192 14.94 2.77 10.33
C ILE A 192 14.87 2.11 11.71
N GLN A 193 15.93 1.40 12.11
CA GLN A 193 16.00 0.71 13.41
C GLN A 193 15.92 1.67 14.61
N GLU A 194 16.28 2.94 14.43
CA GLU A 194 16.24 3.96 15.48
C GLU A 194 14.86 4.64 15.64
N VAL A 195 13.96 4.56 14.66
CA VAL A 195 12.65 5.25 14.70
C VAL A 195 11.85 4.87 15.95
N VAL A 196 11.48 3.60 16.10
CA VAL A 196 10.61 3.14 17.20
C VAL A 196 11.26 3.36 18.58
N PRO A 197 12.56 3.05 18.80
CA PRO A 197 13.24 3.36 20.06
C PRO A 197 13.21 4.85 20.44
N ARG A 198 13.34 5.77 19.48
CA ARG A 198 13.27 7.22 19.75
C ARG A 198 11.89 7.65 20.25
N TYR A 199 10.83 7.20 19.58
CA TYR A 199 9.46 7.46 20.04
C TYR A 199 9.19 6.83 21.41
N ARG A 200 9.71 5.63 21.69
CA ARG A 200 9.62 5.03 23.03
C ARG A 200 10.28 5.90 24.10
N ALA A 201 11.49 6.43 23.84
CA ALA A 201 12.18 7.31 24.77
C ALA A 201 11.42 8.64 25.03
N LEU A 202 10.82 9.22 23.98
CA LEU A 202 9.95 10.40 24.09
C LEU A 202 8.70 10.12 24.94
N LEU A 203 8.09 8.94 24.76
CA LEU A 203 6.92 8.49 25.51
C LEU A 203 7.25 8.23 26.99
N GLU A 204 8.39 7.59 27.27
CA GLU A 204 8.85 7.27 28.63
C GLU A 204 9.10 8.50 29.48
N ARG A 205 9.66 9.57 28.89
CA ARG A 205 9.85 10.86 29.58
C ARG A 205 8.59 11.73 29.64
N GLY A 206 7.48 11.26 29.08
CA GLY A 206 6.19 11.96 29.11
C GLY A 206 6.11 13.20 28.23
N GLN A 207 6.99 13.34 27.23
CA GLN A 207 6.94 14.47 26.29
C GLN A 207 5.88 14.26 25.21
N ILE A 208 5.60 13.02 24.86
CA ILE A 208 4.58 12.68 23.85
C ILE A 208 3.54 11.71 24.41
N GLU A 209 2.41 11.69 23.72
CA GLU A 209 1.44 10.59 23.74
C GLU A 209 1.52 9.85 22.41
N ILE A 210 1.38 8.52 22.42
CA ILE A 210 1.22 7.73 21.21
C ILE A 210 -0.20 7.15 21.20
N SER A 211 -1.00 7.55 20.20
CA SER A 211 -2.32 6.98 19.94
C SER A 211 -2.24 5.90 18.87
N THR A 212 -3.33 5.15 18.68
CA THR A 212 -3.43 4.09 17.67
C THR A 212 -4.54 4.36 16.67
N THR A 213 -4.58 3.53 15.64
CA THR A 213 -5.62 3.39 14.61
C THR A 213 -5.94 1.89 14.48
N PRO A 214 -7.06 1.47 13.88
CA PRO A 214 -7.34 0.05 13.65
C PRO A 214 -6.23 -0.58 12.80
N PHE A 215 -5.97 -1.88 13.01
CA PHE A 215 -4.68 -2.48 12.67
C PHE A 215 -4.20 -2.25 11.23
N PHE A 216 -5.05 -2.51 10.24
CA PHE A 216 -4.75 -2.34 8.82
C PHE A 216 -5.44 -1.12 8.22
N HIS A 217 -5.77 -0.12 9.05
CA HIS A 217 -6.35 1.14 8.59
C HIS A 217 -7.70 1.05 7.81
N PRO A 218 -8.65 0.15 8.14
CA PRO A 218 -9.97 0.17 7.50
C PRO A 218 -10.80 1.41 7.85
N ILE A 219 -11.72 1.81 6.96
CA ILE A 219 -12.81 2.74 7.30
C ILE A 219 -13.82 2.00 8.18
N LEU A 220 -13.66 2.04 9.51
CA LEU A 220 -14.47 1.25 10.44
C LEU A 220 -15.99 1.39 10.24
N PRO A 221 -16.55 2.59 9.99
CA PRO A 221 -17.98 2.69 9.70
C PRO A 221 -18.43 1.80 8.53
N LEU A 222 -17.63 1.64 7.48
CA LEU A 222 -17.96 0.80 6.32
C LEU A 222 -17.78 -0.69 6.61
N VAL A 223 -16.78 -1.06 7.43
CA VAL A 223 -16.61 -2.45 7.90
C VAL A 223 -17.74 -2.88 8.82
N ILE A 224 -18.17 -1.99 9.73
CA ILE A 224 -19.33 -2.22 10.60
C ILE A 224 -20.57 -2.45 9.74
N ASP A 225 -20.87 -1.52 8.84
CA ASP A 225 -21.99 -1.64 7.90
C ASP A 225 -21.91 -0.62 6.76
N THR A 226 -21.80 -1.08 5.51
CA THR A 226 -21.77 -0.19 4.33
C THR A 226 -23.02 0.66 4.18
N GLU A 227 -24.17 0.23 4.75
CA GLU A 227 -25.42 1.02 4.72
C GLU A 227 -25.35 2.29 5.57
N ILE A 228 -24.39 2.43 6.49
CA ILE A 228 -24.15 3.67 7.26
C ILE A 228 -23.89 4.86 6.32
N THR A 229 -23.34 4.60 5.12
CA THR A 229 -23.12 5.62 4.07
C THR A 229 -24.39 6.41 3.75
N ARG A 230 -25.57 5.77 3.78
CA ARG A 230 -26.85 6.43 3.45
C ARG A 230 -27.19 7.60 4.38
N ARG A 231 -26.61 7.65 5.58
CA ARG A 231 -26.81 8.78 6.52
C ARG A 231 -26.26 10.08 5.97
N ALA A 232 -25.08 10.04 5.34
CA ALA A 232 -24.44 11.20 4.74
C ALA A 232 -24.78 11.35 3.26
N ARG A 233 -24.94 10.22 2.54
CA ARG A 233 -25.08 10.15 1.09
C ARG A 233 -26.12 9.11 0.67
N PRO A 234 -27.42 9.41 0.82
CA PRO A 234 -28.51 8.52 0.39
C PRO A 234 -28.58 8.35 -1.14
N ASP A 235 -27.91 9.22 -1.89
CA ASP A 235 -27.85 9.28 -3.34
C ASP A 235 -26.86 8.28 -3.98
N LEU A 236 -25.87 7.80 -3.23
CA LEU A 236 -24.82 6.95 -3.78
C LEU A 236 -25.33 5.52 -4.07
N PRO A 237 -24.94 4.92 -5.21
CA PRO A 237 -25.15 3.50 -5.43
C PRO A 237 -24.24 2.72 -4.49
N LEU A 238 -24.79 1.76 -3.74
CA LEU A 238 -24.04 0.96 -2.77
C LEU A 238 -23.80 -0.46 -3.30
N PRO A 239 -22.73 -1.15 -2.86
CA PRO A 239 -22.49 -2.55 -3.17
C PRO A 239 -23.52 -3.44 -2.47
N ALA A 240 -23.40 -4.75 -2.64
CA ALA A 240 -24.06 -5.69 -1.74
C ALA A 240 -23.62 -5.37 -0.29
N ARG A 241 -24.58 -5.37 0.64
CA ARG A 241 -24.32 -4.94 2.03
C ARG A 241 -23.21 -5.77 2.65
N PHE A 242 -22.11 -5.10 3.01
CA PHE A 242 -21.06 -5.65 3.85
C PHE A 242 -21.34 -5.23 5.30
N HIS A 243 -21.31 -6.19 6.23
CA HIS A 243 -21.65 -5.97 7.63
C HIS A 243 -20.82 -6.92 8.51
N ALA A 244 -19.80 -6.36 9.17
CA ALA A 244 -18.80 -7.10 9.95
C ALA A 244 -18.33 -6.32 11.19
N PRO A 245 -19.22 -5.96 12.13
CA PRO A 245 -18.82 -5.28 13.38
C PRO A 245 -17.76 -6.05 14.19
N GLU A 246 -17.73 -7.39 14.09
CA GLU A 246 -16.73 -8.25 14.71
C GLU A 246 -15.31 -8.08 14.14
N ASP A 247 -15.18 -7.72 12.86
CA ASP A 247 -13.90 -7.45 12.20
C ASP A 247 -13.38 -6.09 12.71
N ALA A 248 -14.26 -5.09 12.77
CA ALA A 248 -13.97 -3.78 13.36
C ALA A 248 -13.47 -3.89 14.82
N GLU A 249 -14.14 -4.69 15.66
CA GLU A 249 -13.72 -4.94 17.04
C GLU A 249 -12.37 -5.66 17.09
N THR A 250 -12.16 -6.66 16.24
CA THR A 250 -10.92 -7.43 16.21
C THR A 250 -9.73 -6.56 15.79
N GLN A 251 -9.89 -5.74 14.75
CA GLN A 251 -8.85 -4.79 14.31
C GLN A 251 -8.49 -3.77 15.40
N LEU A 252 -9.46 -3.29 16.18
CA LEU A 252 -9.23 -2.42 17.34
C LEU A 252 -8.48 -3.14 18.47
N ARG A 253 -8.89 -4.37 18.81
CA ARG A 253 -8.23 -5.18 19.85
C ARG A 253 -6.78 -5.48 19.46
N MET A 254 -6.55 -5.93 18.22
CA MET A 254 -5.21 -6.19 17.69
C MET A 254 -4.32 -4.94 17.78
N ALA A 255 -4.87 -3.76 17.47
CA ALA A 255 -4.15 -2.50 17.55
C ALA A 255 -3.71 -2.17 18.99
N VAL A 256 -4.62 -2.29 19.96
CA VAL A 256 -4.34 -2.07 21.39
C VAL A 256 -3.27 -3.03 21.91
N ASP A 257 -3.39 -4.32 21.57
CA ASP A 257 -2.45 -5.34 22.01
C ASP A 257 -1.08 -5.18 21.36
N PHE A 258 -1.02 -4.82 20.08
CA PHE A 258 0.23 -4.53 19.40
C PHE A 258 0.93 -3.30 19.97
N HIS A 259 0.20 -2.20 20.18
CA HIS A 259 0.75 -1.01 20.84
C HIS A 259 1.30 -1.34 22.24
N ARG A 260 0.60 -2.17 23.04
CA ARG A 260 1.11 -2.65 24.33
C ARG A 260 2.42 -3.41 24.19
N ARG A 261 2.55 -4.28 23.19
CA ARG A 261 3.80 -5.02 22.92
C ARG A 261 4.95 -4.09 22.53
N ILE A 262 4.71 -3.09 21.70
CA ILE A 262 5.76 -2.19 21.18
C ILE A 262 6.19 -1.15 22.21
N PHE A 263 5.24 -0.54 22.93
CA PHE A 263 5.51 0.61 23.81
C PHE A 263 5.35 0.31 25.30
N GLY A 264 5.07 -0.95 25.67
CA GLY A 264 4.93 -1.40 27.06
C GLY A 264 3.64 -0.98 27.77
N ARG A 265 2.73 -0.25 27.09
CA ARG A 265 1.44 0.20 27.62
C ARG A 265 0.38 0.27 26.52
N PRO A 266 -0.91 0.05 26.81
CA PRO A 266 -1.97 0.25 25.81
C PRO A 266 -2.10 1.75 25.45
N PRO A 267 -2.59 2.08 24.25
CA PRO A 267 -2.91 3.44 23.86
C PRO A 267 -4.20 3.88 24.55
N VAL A 268 -4.34 5.18 24.78
CA VAL A 268 -5.57 5.78 25.36
C VAL A 268 -6.44 6.41 24.26
N GLY A 269 -5.81 6.85 23.18
CA GLY A 269 -6.43 7.55 22.07
C GLY A 269 -6.58 6.74 20.80
N LEU A 270 -7.62 7.09 20.04
CA LEU A 270 -7.88 6.58 18.71
C LEU A 270 -7.95 7.73 17.71
N TRP A 271 -7.07 7.70 16.70
CA TRP A 271 -7.36 8.33 15.42
C TRP A 271 -7.99 7.26 14.54
N PRO A 272 -9.33 7.26 14.33
CA PRO A 272 -9.92 6.34 13.39
C PRO A 272 -9.42 6.68 11.98
N SER A 273 -9.26 5.68 11.13
CA SER A 273 -8.75 5.84 9.76
C SER A 273 -9.50 6.96 9.05
N GLU A 274 -8.77 7.95 8.54
CA GLU A 274 -9.34 9.11 7.84
C GLU A 274 -10.31 9.94 8.70
N GLY A 275 -10.13 9.93 10.03
CA GLY A 275 -11.05 10.57 10.96
C GLY A 275 -12.47 9.98 10.93
N SER A 276 -12.65 8.77 10.40
CA SER A 276 -13.97 8.18 10.11
C SER A 276 -14.69 7.71 11.36
N VAL A 277 -15.88 8.26 11.61
CA VAL A 277 -16.68 7.94 12.80
C VAL A 277 -18.13 7.63 12.47
N CYS A 278 -18.77 6.87 13.37
CA CYS A 278 -20.21 6.65 13.45
C CYS A 278 -20.59 6.36 14.92
N PRO A 279 -21.86 6.51 15.32
CA PRO A 279 -22.31 6.17 16.67
C PRO A 279 -21.95 4.74 17.10
N GLU A 280 -22.03 3.77 16.18
CA GLU A 280 -21.77 2.35 16.42
C GLU A 280 -20.31 2.06 16.79
N LEU A 281 -19.37 2.92 16.39
CA LEU A 281 -17.95 2.78 16.71
C LEU A 281 -17.66 3.02 18.20
N LEU A 282 -18.41 3.92 18.84
CA LEU A 282 -18.15 4.37 20.21
C LEU A 282 -18.11 3.22 21.23
N PRO A 283 -19.12 2.33 21.31
CA PRO A 283 -19.06 1.20 22.25
C PRO A 283 -17.90 0.24 21.96
N LEU A 284 -17.55 0.00 20.69
CA LEU A 284 -16.42 -0.87 20.32
C LEU A 284 -15.10 -0.30 20.81
N ALA A 285 -14.85 0.99 20.56
CA ALA A 285 -13.64 1.67 21.02
C ALA A 285 -13.55 1.71 22.55
N HIS A 286 -14.66 1.98 23.24
CA HIS A 286 -14.71 1.97 24.70
C HIS A 286 -14.36 0.59 25.28
N HIS A 287 -14.92 -0.48 24.70
CA HIS A 287 -14.74 -1.86 25.15
C HIS A 287 -13.28 -2.31 25.14
N VAL A 288 -12.52 -1.95 24.10
CA VAL A 288 -11.09 -2.28 23.99
C VAL A 288 -10.18 -1.39 24.84
N GLY A 289 -10.74 -0.45 25.62
CA GLY A 289 -10.00 0.37 26.57
C GLY A 289 -9.61 1.77 26.09
N LEU A 290 -10.04 2.18 24.90
CA LEU A 290 -9.81 3.54 24.39
C LEU A 290 -10.73 4.54 25.12
N ARG A 291 -10.28 5.80 25.24
CA ARG A 291 -10.98 6.82 26.05
C ARG A 291 -11.22 8.13 25.31
N TRP A 292 -10.49 8.39 24.24
CA TRP A 292 -10.76 9.54 23.38
C TRP A 292 -10.60 9.22 21.90
N LEU A 293 -11.40 9.89 21.07
CA LEU A 293 -11.31 9.90 19.61
C LEU A 293 -11.03 11.32 19.13
N ALA A 294 -10.38 11.42 17.97
CA ALA A 294 -10.26 12.67 17.24
C ALA A 294 -10.89 12.53 15.84
N THR A 295 -11.61 13.56 15.39
CA THR A 295 -12.21 13.61 14.06
C THR A 295 -12.29 15.08 13.59
N ASP A 296 -13.05 15.38 12.54
CA ASP A 296 -13.06 16.67 11.86
C ASP A 296 -14.22 17.59 12.28
N GLU A 297 -13.99 18.91 12.20
CA GLU A 297 -15.00 19.91 12.57
C GLU A 297 -16.31 19.83 11.77
N GLY A 298 -16.28 19.31 10.54
CA GLY A 298 -17.48 19.07 9.73
C GLY A 298 -18.39 18.02 10.37
N ILE A 299 -17.80 16.99 10.99
CA ILE A 299 -18.54 16.01 11.78
C ILE A 299 -19.23 16.70 12.96
N LEU A 300 -18.52 17.57 13.69
CA LEU A 300 -19.12 18.32 14.80
C LEU A 300 -20.25 19.22 14.31
N ALA A 301 -20.04 19.96 13.22
CA ALA A 301 -21.04 20.86 12.65
C ALA A 301 -22.34 20.12 12.30
N ARG A 302 -22.24 18.97 11.62
CA ARG A 302 -23.39 18.13 11.30
C ARG A 302 -24.03 17.50 12.53
N SER A 303 -23.23 17.06 13.50
CA SER A 303 -23.75 16.51 14.75
C SER A 303 -24.59 17.53 15.52
N LEU A 304 -24.13 18.78 15.60
CA LEU A 304 -24.87 19.88 16.23
C LEU A 304 -26.13 20.25 15.44
N GLU A 305 -26.06 20.28 14.11
CA GLU A 305 -27.22 20.53 13.24
C GLU A 305 -28.31 19.48 13.44
N MET A 306 -27.95 18.19 13.58
CA MET A 306 -28.88 17.10 13.89
C MET A 306 -29.58 17.28 15.25
N GLU A 307 -28.96 17.99 16.20
CA GLU A 307 -29.55 18.36 17.50
C GLU A 307 -30.38 19.66 17.45
N GLY A 308 -30.52 20.29 16.27
CA GLY A 308 -31.15 21.59 16.12
C GLY A 308 -30.33 22.75 16.71
N ARG A 309 -29.01 22.56 16.90
CA ARG A 309 -28.10 23.58 17.42
C ARG A 309 -27.36 24.23 16.25
N PRO A 310 -27.38 25.58 16.13
CA PRO A 310 -26.70 26.25 15.03
C PRO A 310 -25.18 26.08 15.16
N TRP A 311 -24.52 25.79 14.03
CA TRP A 311 -23.06 25.76 13.96
C TRP A 311 -22.50 27.16 14.17
N ASN A 312 -21.65 27.30 15.19
CA ASN A 312 -20.80 28.47 15.37
C ASN A 312 -19.40 27.98 15.76
N ARG A 313 -18.47 28.07 14.82
CA ARG A 313 -17.10 27.58 14.99
C ARG A 313 -16.43 28.12 16.25
N ARG A 314 -16.56 29.42 16.55
CA ARG A 314 -15.85 30.11 17.65
C ARG A 314 -16.24 29.57 19.01
N SER A 315 -17.52 29.30 19.21
CA SER A 315 -18.03 28.77 20.47
C SER A 315 -17.98 27.24 20.53
N ALA A 316 -18.15 26.54 19.41
CA ALA A 316 -18.25 25.09 19.38
C ALA A 316 -16.90 24.35 19.26
N LEU A 317 -16.01 24.76 18.36
CA LEU A 317 -14.90 23.91 17.93
C LEU A 317 -13.82 23.68 19.00
N TYR A 318 -13.44 24.75 19.72
CA TYR A 318 -12.23 24.73 20.56
C TYR A 318 -12.46 24.17 21.98
N ARG A 319 -13.28 23.12 22.10
CA ARG A 319 -13.55 22.41 23.35
C ARG A 319 -13.78 20.92 23.09
N PRO A 320 -13.43 20.03 24.03
CA PRO A 320 -13.79 18.62 23.94
C PRO A 320 -15.29 18.38 24.17
N TYR A 321 -15.81 17.30 23.60
CA TYR A 321 -17.18 16.82 23.78
C TYR A 321 -17.20 15.39 24.35
N GLN A 322 -18.30 14.97 24.95
CA GLN A 322 -18.58 13.57 25.26
C GLN A 322 -19.58 13.02 24.24
N ALA A 323 -19.40 11.78 23.80
CA ALA A 323 -20.44 11.04 23.08
C ALA A 323 -20.44 9.57 23.51
N GLY A 324 -21.56 8.90 23.29
CA GLY A 324 -21.76 7.50 23.66
C GLY A 324 -22.85 7.34 24.73
N THR A 325 -23.13 6.09 25.07
CA THR A 325 -24.11 5.72 26.09
C THR A 325 -23.59 5.99 27.50
N PRO A 326 -24.48 6.26 28.47
CA PRO A 326 -24.08 6.46 29.86
C PRO A 326 -23.22 5.30 30.41
N GLY A 327 -22.05 5.62 30.96
CA GLY A 327 -21.07 4.65 31.46
C GLY A 327 -20.12 4.07 30.40
N GLN A 328 -20.30 4.41 29.12
CA GLN A 328 -19.43 4.03 28.00
C GLN A 328 -19.01 5.24 27.15
N GLU A 329 -19.05 6.44 27.73
CA GLU A 329 -18.74 7.68 27.02
C GLU A 329 -17.26 7.75 26.63
N LEU A 330 -17.02 8.40 25.49
CA LEU A 330 -15.70 8.75 24.99
C LEU A 330 -15.58 10.26 24.87
N SER A 331 -14.37 10.78 25.09
CA SER A 331 -14.06 12.18 24.81
C SER A 331 -13.77 12.35 23.32
N LEU A 332 -14.31 13.39 22.69
CA LEU A 332 -14.07 13.73 21.30
C LEU A 332 -13.39 15.09 21.21
N VAL A 333 -12.36 15.16 20.38
CA VAL A 333 -11.74 16.42 19.94
C VAL A 333 -11.90 16.56 18.43
N PHE A 334 -12.12 17.79 17.97
CA PHE A 334 -12.43 18.06 16.57
C PHE A 334 -11.34 18.95 15.95
N ARG A 335 -10.81 18.51 14.81
CA ARG A 335 -9.75 19.14 14.04
C ARG A 335 -10.11 20.57 13.67
N ASP A 336 -9.20 21.50 13.91
CA ASP A 336 -9.21 22.78 13.19
C ASP A 336 -8.73 22.52 11.75
N ARG A 337 -9.66 22.42 10.80
CA ARG A 337 -9.33 22.02 9.43
C ARG A 337 -8.43 23.05 8.74
N GLU A 338 -8.81 24.32 8.80
CA GLU A 338 -8.07 25.41 8.14
C GLU A 338 -6.61 25.50 8.60
N LEU A 339 -6.37 25.47 9.92
CA LEU A 339 -5.02 25.54 10.47
C LEU A 339 -4.23 24.27 10.15
N SER A 340 -4.87 23.10 10.23
CA SER A 340 -4.23 21.82 9.93
C SER A 340 -3.84 21.70 8.45
N ASP A 341 -4.75 22.04 7.54
CA ASP A 341 -4.53 21.98 6.09
C ASP A 341 -3.44 22.97 5.64
N ALA A 342 -3.27 24.09 6.36
CA ALA A 342 -2.22 25.06 6.02
C ALA A 342 -0.81 24.46 6.08
N PHE A 343 -0.54 23.55 7.02
CA PHE A 343 0.74 22.84 7.15
C PHE A 343 1.01 21.94 5.93
N GLY A 344 -0.02 21.23 5.45
CA GLY A 344 0.11 20.31 4.33
C GLY A 344 0.12 20.99 2.97
N PHE A 345 -0.68 22.03 2.78
CA PHE A 345 -1.04 22.50 1.44
C PHE A 345 -0.63 23.95 1.14
N VAL A 346 -0.33 24.75 2.16
CA VAL A 346 -0.10 26.21 2.02
C VAL A 346 1.33 26.61 2.37
N TYR A 347 1.80 26.26 3.56
CA TYR A 347 3.03 26.84 4.13
C TYR A 347 4.33 26.46 3.41
N TYR A 348 4.36 25.34 2.68
CA TYR A 348 5.54 25.02 1.85
C TYR A 348 5.74 26.00 0.68
N ARG A 349 4.74 26.82 0.35
CA ARG A 349 4.79 27.83 -0.72
C ARG A 349 5.29 29.20 -0.23
N THR A 350 5.52 29.36 1.07
CA THR A 350 5.96 30.61 1.70
C THR A 350 7.30 30.43 2.40
N THR A 351 7.83 31.48 3.03
CA THR A 351 9.02 31.36 3.86
C THR A 351 8.67 30.73 5.22
N PRO A 352 9.58 29.95 5.84
CA PRO A 352 9.38 29.40 7.17
C PRO A 352 8.98 30.42 8.23
N GLU A 353 9.53 31.64 8.17
CA GLU A 353 9.18 32.75 9.07
C GLU A 353 7.72 33.17 8.91
N SER A 354 7.28 33.39 7.67
CA SER A 354 5.91 33.82 7.38
C SER A 354 4.91 32.74 7.76
N ALA A 355 5.25 31.46 7.55
CA ALA A 355 4.42 30.35 7.98
C ALA A 355 4.28 30.29 9.51
N ALA A 356 5.39 30.41 10.27
CA ALA A 356 5.35 30.40 11.73
C ALA A 356 4.59 31.62 12.30
N GLU A 357 4.79 32.81 11.72
CA GLU A 357 4.06 34.02 12.07
C GLU A 357 2.55 33.87 11.80
N ASP A 358 2.17 33.22 10.69
CA ASP A 358 0.77 32.94 10.36
C ASP A 358 0.11 32.00 11.38
N VAL A 359 0.82 30.95 11.81
CA VAL A 359 0.33 30.08 12.90
C VAL A 359 0.12 30.88 14.17
N GLY A 360 1.10 31.68 14.60
CA GLY A 360 0.99 32.53 15.78
C GLY A 360 -0.19 33.50 15.72
N ARG A 361 -0.40 34.15 14.57
CA ARG A 361 -1.53 35.06 14.32
C ARG A 361 -2.87 34.34 14.37
N ARG A 362 -2.99 33.15 13.75
CA ARG A 362 -4.22 32.34 13.81
C ARG A 362 -4.54 31.89 15.23
N LEU A 363 -3.53 31.42 15.98
CA LEU A 363 -3.70 31.07 17.38
C LEU A 363 -4.16 32.28 18.21
N ALA A 364 -3.55 33.45 18.03
CA ALA A 364 -3.95 34.68 18.72
C ALA A 364 -5.40 35.04 18.44
N GLN A 365 -5.82 34.95 17.18
CA GLN A 365 -7.20 35.21 16.76
C GLN A 365 -8.18 34.21 17.40
N ILE A 366 -7.88 32.92 17.36
CA ILE A 366 -8.68 31.87 17.99
C ILE A 366 -8.85 32.14 19.48
N ILE A 367 -7.76 32.45 20.18
CA ILE A 367 -7.77 32.73 21.61
C ILE A 367 -8.59 33.99 21.91
N GLN A 368 -8.45 35.04 21.11
CA GLN A 368 -9.19 36.29 21.30
C GLN A 368 -10.69 36.08 21.14
N GLU A 369 -11.10 35.37 20.09
CA GLU A 369 -12.49 35.11 19.72
C GLU A 369 -13.17 34.03 20.56
N ALA A 370 -12.41 33.16 21.22
CA ALA A 370 -12.95 32.11 22.09
C ALA A 370 -13.77 32.70 23.25
N GLU A 371 -14.93 32.12 23.52
CA GLU A 371 -15.80 32.53 24.64
C GLU A 371 -15.32 31.95 25.98
N GLN A 372 -14.56 30.85 25.93
CA GLN A 372 -14.10 30.10 27.08
C GLN A 372 -12.77 30.65 27.62
N GLU A 373 -12.55 30.52 28.94
CA GLU A 373 -11.27 30.87 29.56
C GLU A 373 -10.15 29.89 29.23
N SER A 374 -10.49 28.61 29.05
CA SER A 374 -9.56 27.55 28.66
C SER A 374 -10.09 26.83 27.42
N ILE A 375 -9.25 26.70 26.39
CA ILE A 375 -9.62 26.09 25.11
C ILE A 375 -8.62 25.01 24.68
N VAL A 376 -9.10 24.11 23.83
CA VAL A 376 -8.30 23.08 23.16
C VAL A 376 -8.32 23.40 21.67
N ILE A 377 -7.15 23.48 21.03
CA ILE A 377 -6.99 23.76 19.60
C ILE A 377 -6.32 22.53 18.95
N PRO A 378 -7.11 21.58 18.41
CA PRO A 378 -6.57 20.39 17.76
C PRO A 378 -6.04 20.71 16.36
N VAL A 379 -4.75 20.47 16.14
CA VAL A 379 -4.08 20.54 14.84
C VAL A 379 -3.73 19.12 14.44
N ILE A 380 -4.47 18.55 13.49
CA ILE A 380 -4.43 17.11 13.19
C ILE A 380 -4.19 16.94 11.69
N LEU A 381 -3.18 16.16 11.31
CA LEU A 381 -2.80 15.97 9.91
C LEU A 381 -1.83 14.79 9.76
N ASP A 382 -1.66 14.36 8.51
CA ASP A 382 -0.63 13.39 8.15
C ASP A 382 0.76 13.89 8.51
N GLY A 383 1.54 13.00 9.10
CA GLY A 383 2.86 13.29 9.62
C GLY A 383 3.98 13.04 8.62
N GLU A 384 3.74 12.41 7.46
CA GLU A 384 4.76 12.24 6.42
C GLU A 384 4.56 13.10 5.17
N ASN A 385 3.32 13.35 4.77
CA ASN A 385 2.97 13.96 3.48
C ASN A 385 3.55 15.37 3.25
N PRO A 386 3.55 16.30 4.22
CA PRO A 386 3.94 17.68 3.93
C PRO A 386 5.43 17.84 3.56
N TRP A 387 6.32 17.06 4.19
CA TRP A 387 7.74 17.41 4.32
C TRP A 387 8.56 17.25 3.04
N GLU A 388 8.03 16.57 2.03
CA GLU A 388 8.66 16.55 0.70
C GLU A 388 8.52 17.88 -0.03
N HIS A 389 7.48 18.66 0.28
CA HIS A 389 7.26 19.94 -0.39
C HIS A 389 8.06 21.09 0.22
N TYR A 390 8.56 20.94 1.45
CA TYR A 390 9.42 21.92 2.11
C TYR A 390 10.88 21.73 1.67
N HIS A 391 11.54 22.82 1.31
CA HIS A 391 12.91 22.79 0.79
C HIS A 391 13.93 22.18 1.77
N ASP A 392 13.73 22.37 3.08
CA ASP A 392 14.57 21.84 4.16
C ASP A 392 13.91 20.68 4.92
N GLY A 393 12.85 20.09 4.37
CA GLY A 393 12.08 19.05 5.07
C GLY A 393 11.23 19.57 6.23
N GLY A 394 11.03 20.90 6.35
CA GLY A 394 10.21 21.52 7.40
C GLY A 394 10.99 21.89 8.66
N GLU A 395 12.31 21.65 8.70
CA GLU A 395 13.16 21.90 9.86
C GLU A 395 13.00 23.32 10.41
N ARG A 396 13.19 24.34 9.56
CA ARG A 396 13.19 25.73 10.00
C ARG A 396 11.80 26.18 10.44
N PHE A 397 10.76 25.76 9.73
CA PHE A 397 9.37 26.10 10.07
C PHE A 397 8.97 25.50 11.42
N LEU A 398 9.19 24.19 11.61
CA LEU A 398 8.87 23.52 12.88
C LEU A 398 9.73 24.03 14.03
N SER A 399 11.01 24.36 13.81
CA SER A 399 11.88 24.97 14.82
C SER A 399 11.35 26.31 15.31
N LEU A 400 10.90 27.17 14.39
CA LEU A 400 10.31 28.47 14.73
C LEU A 400 8.99 28.29 15.49
N LEU A 401 8.14 27.37 15.03
CA LEU A 401 6.88 27.03 15.69
C LEU A 401 7.11 26.51 17.12
N TYR A 402 8.05 25.58 17.31
CA TYR A 402 8.35 25.01 18.62
C TYR A 402 9.06 26.00 19.54
N THR A 403 9.87 26.90 19.01
CA THR A 403 10.44 28.04 19.76
C THR A 403 9.32 28.94 20.30
N MET A 404 8.39 29.34 19.42
CA MET A 404 7.24 30.17 19.81
C MET A 404 6.43 29.49 20.93
N LEU A 405 6.09 28.21 20.77
CA LEU A 405 5.31 27.45 21.76
C LEU A 405 6.07 27.18 23.07
N SER A 406 7.40 27.09 23.03
CA SER A 406 8.23 26.93 24.23
C SER A 406 8.21 28.17 25.13
N SER A 407 7.96 29.35 24.56
CA SER A 407 7.84 30.60 25.34
C SER A 407 6.54 30.68 26.16
N GLN A 408 5.58 29.80 25.85
CA GLN A 408 4.22 29.75 26.39
C GLN A 408 3.39 31.03 26.22
N ARG A 409 3.85 31.94 25.36
CA ARG A 409 3.20 33.21 25.05
C ARG A 409 3.26 33.45 23.54
N LEU A 410 2.33 34.25 23.02
CA LEU A 410 2.40 34.73 21.65
C LEU A 410 2.97 36.14 21.66
N ASP A 411 3.85 36.45 20.70
CA ASP A 411 4.47 37.78 20.58
C ASP A 411 3.44 38.87 20.29
N GLN A 412 2.38 38.51 19.57
CA GLN A 412 1.23 39.36 19.30
C GLN A 412 -0.06 38.61 19.65
N GLY A 413 -0.93 39.22 20.46
CA GLY A 413 -2.20 38.63 20.83
C GLY A 413 -2.71 39.02 22.22
N PRO A 414 -3.85 38.44 22.66
CA PRO A 414 -4.37 38.64 24.01
C PRO A 414 -3.42 38.05 25.06
N ASP A 415 -3.49 38.57 26.29
CA ASP A 415 -2.72 38.03 27.42
C ASP A 415 -3.23 36.62 27.79
N ALA A 416 -2.53 35.62 27.26
CA ALA A 416 -2.88 34.21 27.35
C ALA A 416 -1.64 33.31 27.47
N ILE A 417 -1.82 32.18 28.15
CA ILE A 417 -0.84 31.10 28.20
C ILE A 417 -1.16 30.15 27.05
N VAL A 418 -0.20 29.93 26.16
CA VAL A 418 -0.33 29.01 25.02
C VAL A 418 0.60 27.83 25.24
N GLN A 419 0.04 26.65 25.42
CA GLN A 419 0.82 25.45 25.75
C GLN A 419 0.61 24.36 24.70
N ALA A 420 1.70 23.85 24.14
CA ALA A 420 1.67 22.59 23.39
C ALA A 420 1.40 21.43 24.34
N SER A 421 0.32 20.68 24.09
CA SER A 421 -0.15 19.61 24.97
C SER A 421 -0.41 18.33 24.19
N THR A 422 -0.24 17.18 24.84
CA THR A 422 -0.83 15.93 24.32
C THR A 422 -2.37 16.03 24.38
N VAL A 423 -3.07 15.25 23.55
CA VAL A 423 -4.54 15.25 23.53
C VAL A 423 -5.09 14.85 24.90
N SER A 424 -4.52 13.81 25.53
CA SER A 424 -4.90 13.39 26.88
C SER A 424 -4.67 14.47 27.94
N GLU A 425 -3.58 15.23 27.88
CA GLU A 425 -3.34 16.34 28.80
C GLU A 425 -4.35 17.46 28.61
N ALA A 426 -4.66 17.81 27.36
CA ALA A 426 -5.62 18.86 27.05
C ALA A 426 -7.04 18.49 27.48
N ILE A 427 -7.46 17.23 27.28
CA ILE A 427 -8.76 16.72 27.78
C ILE A 427 -8.80 16.75 29.31
N ARG A 428 -7.70 16.41 30.01
CA ARG A 428 -7.65 16.53 31.48
C ARG A 428 -7.72 17.98 31.97
N ALA A 429 -7.07 18.90 31.24
CA ALA A 429 -7.05 20.32 31.58
C ALA A 429 -8.39 21.02 31.26
N VAL A 430 -9.08 20.56 30.21
CA VAL A 430 -10.37 21.06 29.75
C VAL A 430 -11.33 19.87 29.58
N PRO A 431 -11.89 19.32 30.68
CA PRO A 431 -12.79 18.17 30.61
C PRO A 431 -14.03 18.46 29.76
N PRO A 432 -14.51 17.49 28.98
CA PRO A 432 -15.70 17.69 28.17
C PRO A 432 -16.94 17.79 29.08
N VAL A 433 -17.61 18.94 29.04
CA VAL A 433 -18.87 19.19 29.77
C VAL A 433 -20.11 19.13 28.88
N HIS A 434 -19.91 19.05 27.56
CA HIS A 434 -20.98 18.98 26.58
C HIS A 434 -21.11 17.56 26.05
N HIS A 435 -22.32 17.02 26.13
CA HIS A 435 -22.66 15.73 25.53
C HIS A 435 -23.23 15.95 24.12
N LEU A 436 -22.81 15.11 23.19
CA LEU A 436 -23.42 14.94 21.87
C LEU A 436 -24.38 13.76 21.94
N SER A 437 -25.67 14.05 21.85
CA SER A 437 -26.75 13.08 21.80
C SER A 437 -26.73 12.23 20.53
N SER A 438 -26.16 12.77 19.45
CA SER A 438 -25.93 12.04 18.19
C SER A 438 -24.62 12.48 17.55
N LEU A 439 -23.88 11.50 17.02
CA LEU A 439 -22.65 11.73 16.26
C LEU A 439 -22.93 11.50 14.78
N HIS A 440 -22.66 12.50 13.95
CA HIS A 440 -22.76 12.37 12.49
C HIS A 440 -21.80 11.27 11.98
N SER A 441 -22.26 10.50 10.99
CA SER A 441 -21.44 9.45 10.38
C SER A 441 -20.72 9.99 9.15
N GLY A 442 -19.39 10.05 9.20
CA GLY A 442 -18.57 10.57 8.10
C GLY A 442 -17.08 10.54 8.41
N SER A 443 -16.27 11.00 7.46
CA SER A 443 -14.81 11.14 7.58
C SER A 443 -14.38 12.60 7.65
N TRP A 444 -13.08 12.83 7.82
CA TRP A 444 -12.50 14.16 7.72
C TRP A 444 -12.53 14.77 6.31
N ILE A 445 -12.81 13.96 5.29
CA ILE A 445 -12.95 14.40 3.91
C ILE A 445 -14.43 14.48 3.58
N ASN A 446 -14.87 15.65 3.11
CA ASN A 446 -16.24 15.93 2.69
C ASN A 446 -17.34 15.67 3.74
N THR A 447 -16.99 15.25 4.98
CA THR A 447 -17.96 14.87 6.01
C THR A 447 -18.83 13.66 5.58
N ASP A 448 -18.30 12.82 4.67
CA ASP A 448 -18.94 11.60 4.17
C ASP A 448 -17.90 10.47 3.94
N PHE A 449 -18.32 9.38 3.27
CA PHE A 449 -17.47 8.24 2.94
C PHE A 449 -17.25 8.05 1.43
N LYS A 450 -17.61 9.03 0.59
CA LYS A 450 -17.67 8.88 -0.88
C LYS A 450 -16.34 8.39 -1.49
N ILE A 451 -15.22 8.75 -0.87
CA ILE A 451 -13.88 8.36 -1.34
C ILE A 451 -13.63 6.84 -1.30
N TRP A 452 -14.37 6.09 -0.46
CA TRP A 452 -14.12 4.66 -0.26
C TRP A 452 -15.31 3.76 -0.63
N ILE A 453 -16.42 4.34 -1.09
CA ILE A 453 -17.63 3.63 -1.48
C ILE A 453 -18.50 4.49 -2.40
N GLY A 454 -19.09 3.87 -3.41
CA GLY A 454 -20.04 4.51 -4.31
C GLY A 454 -19.61 4.51 -5.76
N HIS A 455 -18.31 4.50 -6.06
CA HIS A 455 -17.84 4.31 -7.43
C HIS A 455 -18.00 2.84 -7.84
N GLU A 456 -18.10 2.57 -9.15
CA GLU A 456 -18.24 1.20 -9.69
C GLU A 456 -17.07 0.29 -9.24
N GLU A 457 -15.85 0.82 -9.32
CA GLU A 457 -14.63 0.15 -8.86
C GLU A 457 -14.67 -0.15 -7.35
N ASP A 458 -15.03 0.82 -6.50
CA ASP A 458 -15.18 0.61 -5.05
C ASP A 458 -16.20 -0.49 -4.76
N ASN A 459 -17.36 -0.40 -5.41
CA ASN A 459 -18.47 -1.30 -5.17
C ASN A 459 -18.12 -2.72 -5.60
N ARG A 460 -17.38 -2.87 -6.71
CA ARG A 460 -16.85 -4.16 -7.15
C ARG A 460 -15.84 -4.72 -6.14
N ALA A 461 -14.95 -3.89 -5.61
CA ALA A 461 -14.01 -4.30 -4.56
C ALA A 461 -14.72 -4.75 -3.28
N TRP A 462 -15.71 -3.99 -2.78
CA TRP A 462 -16.54 -4.36 -1.63
C TRP A 462 -17.29 -5.67 -1.83
N ASN A 463 -17.84 -5.91 -3.03
CA ASN A 463 -18.52 -7.16 -3.35
C ASN A 463 -17.56 -8.36 -3.29
N LEU A 464 -16.33 -8.22 -3.80
CA LEU A 464 -15.30 -9.28 -3.76
C LEU A 464 -14.80 -9.55 -2.33
N LEU A 465 -14.62 -8.48 -1.54
CA LEU A 465 -14.27 -8.58 -0.13
C LEU A 465 -15.37 -9.27 0.67
N GLY A 466 -16.63 -8.86 0.50
CA GLY A 466 -17.79 -9.47 1.16
C GLY A 466 -18.01 -10.94 0.78
N TYR A 467 -17.81 -11.29 -0.49
CA TYR A 467 -17.87 -12.68 -0.94
C TYR A 467 -16.78 -13.53 -0.28
N THR A 468 -15.53 -13.03 -0.30
CA THR A 468 -14.38 -13.72 0.31
C THR A 468 -14.57 -13.90 1.81
N ARG A 469 -14.99 -12.85 2.52
CA ARG A 469 -15.30 -12.91 3.96
C ARG A 469 -16.38 -13.92 4.29
N SER A 470 -17.50 -13.92 3.56
CA SER A 470 -18.62 -14.82 3.81
C SER A 470 -18.19 -16.29 3.71
N ARG A 471 -17.27 -16.58 2.77
CA ARG A 471 -16.69 -17.91 2.61
C ARG A 471 -15.71 -18.24 3.75
N LEU A 472 -14.85 -17.30 4.12
CA LEU A 472 -13.94 -17.47 5.25
C LEU A 472 -14.69 -17.75 6.55
N ALA A 473 -15.72 -16.98 6.87
CA ALA A 473 -16.52 -17.18 8.08
C ALA A 473 -17.15 -18.58 8.15
N ALA A 474 -17.58 -19.14 7.01
CA ALA A 474 -18.18 -20.48 6.94
C ALA A 474 -17.15 -21.61 7.12
N VAL A 475 -15.91 -21.40 6.65
CA VAL A 475 -14.88 -22.46 6.58
C VAL A 475 -13.86 -22.36 7.73
N ALA A 476 -13.58 -21.16 8.25
CA ALA A 476 -12.57 -20.94 9.30
C ALA A 476 -12.69 -21.87 10.52
N PRO A 477 -13.90 -22.21 11.04
CA PRO A 477 -14.03 -23.13 12.18
C PRO A 477 -13.53 -24.56 11.91
N THR A 478 -13.39 -24.97 10.64
CA THR A 478 -12.92 -26.31 10.25
C THR A 478 -11.44 -26.34 9.84
N LEU A 479 -10.80 -25.17 9.70
CA LEU A 479 -9.40 -25.06 9.34
C LEU A 479 -8.47 -25.26 10.55
N PRO A 480 -7.24 -25.72 10.33
CA PRO A 480 -6.16 -25.60 11.32
C PRO A 480 -6.03 -24.15 11.81
N SER A 481 -5.75 -23.97 13.11
CA SER A 481 -5.76 -22.65 13.76
C SER A 481 -4.80 -21.66 13.11
N ASP A 482 -3.62 -22.11 12.70
CA ASP A 482 -2.59 -21.32 12.02
C ASP A 482 -3.08 -20.83 10.64
N ARG A 483 -3.72 -21.70 9.85
CA ARG A 483 -4.30 -21.34 8.56
C ARG A 483 -5.49 -20.40 8.71
N ALA A 484 -6.34 -20.62 9.72
CA ALA A 484 -7.45 -19.73 10.01
C ALA A 484 -6.96 -18.33 10.40
N GLU A 485 -5.97 -18.23 11.28
CA GLU A 485 -5.37 -16.96 11.69
C GLU A 485 -4.72 -16.22 10.51
N ALA A 486 -3.97 -16.93 9.67
CA ALA A 486 -3.38 -16.36 8.46
C ALA A 486 -4.46 -15.84 7.48
N ALA A 487 -5.53 -16.63 7.25
CA ALA A 487 -6.65 -16.23 6.39
C ALA A 487 -7.37 -14.96 6.90
N TRP A 488 -7.64 -14.90 8.21
CA TRP A 488 -8.26 -13.70 8.81
C TRP A 488 -7.35 -12.48 8.73
N ARG A 489 -6.04 -12.66 8.95
CA ARG A 489 -5.07 -11.57 8.85
C ARG A 489 -4.99 -11.00 7.43
N GLU A 490 -5.00 -11.85 6.41
CA GLU A 490 -5.06 -11.44 4.99
C GLU A 490 -6.36 -10.71 4.67
N LEU A 491 -7.50 -11.19 5.20
CA LEU A 491 -8.78 -10.49 5.05
C LEU A 491 -8.72 -9.09 5.67
N TYR A 492 -8.22 -8.95 6.90
CA TYR A 492 -8.10 -7.65 7.57
C TYR A 492 -7.17 -6.69 6.84
N ALA A 493 -6.10 -7.19 6.21
CA ALA A 493 -5.25 -6.39 5.34
C ALA A 493 -6.03 -5.87 4.12
N ALA A 494 -6.87 -6.71 3.50
CA ALA A 494 -7.74 -6.32 2.38
C ALA A 494 -8.85 -5.32 2.76
N GLU A 495 -9.21 -5.17 4.04
CA GLU A 495 -10.16 -4.15 4.51
C GLU A 495 -9.55 -2.73 4.58
N GLY A 496 -8.23 -2.60 4.43
CA GLY A 496 -7.54 -1.31 4.52
C GLY A 496 -8.09 -0.25 3.56
N SER A 497 -8.19 1.00 4.02
CA SER A 497 -8.78 2.08 3.24
C SER A 497 -7.97 2.46 2.00
N ASP A 498 -6.66 2.22 2.02
CA ASP A 498 -5.73 2.61 0.95
C ASP A 498 -6.08 1.98 -0.39
N TRP A 499 -6.62 0.76 -0.40
CA TRP A 499 -7.01 0.09 -1.64
C TRP A 499 -8.12 0.86 -2.35
N PHE A 500 -9.11 1.30 -1.57
CA PHE A 500 -10.29 2.01 -2.07
C PHE A 500 -9.98 3.48 -2.41
N TRP A 501 -8.99 4.09 -1.75
CA TRP A 501 -8.53 5.44 -2.07
C TRP A 501 -8.11 5.61 -3.54
N TRP A 502 -7.55 4.56 -4.15
CA TRP A 502 -7.05 4.62 -5.53
C TRP A 502 -8.07 4.15 -6.57
N TYR A 503 -9.23 3.66 -6.16
CA TYR A 503 -10.32 3.32 -7.05
C TYR A 503 -11.13 4.57 -7.42
N GLY A 504 -11.77 4.53 -8.59
CA GLY A 504 -12.53 5.66 -9.12
C GLY A 504 -11.67 6.75 -9.74
N ASP A 505 -12.22 7.96 -9.83
CA ASP A 505 -11.69 9.11 -10.56
C ASP A 505 -11.26 10.27 -9.67
N ASP A 506 -11.34 10.10 -8.34
CA ASP A 506 -11.02 11.15 -7.36
C ASP A 506 -9.48 11.38 -7.27
N PHE A 507 -8.65 10.35 -7.48
CA PHE A 507 -7.18 10.42 -7.33
C PHE A 507 -6.41 9.64 -8.41
N GLU A 508 -5.19 10.11 -8.69
CA GLU A 508 -4.30 9.55 -9.71
C GLU A 508 -2.91 9.24 -9.14
N THR A 509 -2.33 8.12 -9.59
CA THR A 509 -0.97 7.72 -9.24
C THR A 509 -0.41 6.74 -10.28
N ASP A 510 0.90 6.79 -10.51
CA ASP A 510 1.61 5.83 -11.37
C ASP A 510 1.55 4.38 -10.82
N PHE A 511 1.07 4.21 -9.59
CA PHE A 511 1.05 2.94 -8.85
C PHE A 511 -0.36 2.33 -8.71
N LYS A 512 -1.38 2.88 -9.38
CA LYS A 512 -2.78 2.45 -9.23
C LYS A 512 -2.99 0.96 -9.49
N MET A 513 -2.32 0.44 -10.53
CA MET A 513 -2.30 -0.99 -10.84
C MET A 513 -1.64 -1.85 -9.76
N GLU A 514 -0.66 -1.32 -9.05
CA GLU A 514 0.02 -2.05 -7.99
C GLU A 514 -0.86 -2.14 -6.74
N PHE A 515 -1.57 -1.06 -6.38
CA PHE A 515 -2.58 -1.09 -5.31
C PHE A 515 -3.70 -2.09 -5.59
N ASP A 516 -4.27 -2.08 -6.80
CA ASP A 516 -5.27 -3.08 -7.24
C ASP A 516 -4.72 -4.52 -7.15
N ARG A 517 -3.48 -4.73 -7.59
CA ARG A 517 -2.83 -6.04 -7.53
C ARG A 517 -2.67 -6.52 -6.08
N LEU A 518 -2.21 -5.65 -5.18
CA LEU A 518 -2.02 -5.98 -3.76
C LEU A 518 -3.35 -6.34 -3.09
N PHE A 519 -4.38 -5.51 -3.26
CA PHE A 519 -5.74 -5.80 -2.77
C PHE A 519 -6.23 -7.18 -3.21
N ARG A 520 -6.15 -7.47 -4.52
CA ARG A 520 -6.58 -8.78 -5.05
C ARG A 520 -5.70 -9.92 -4.55
N THR A 521 -4.42 -9.68 -4.29
CA THR A 521 -3.49 -10.69 -3.78
C THR A 521 -3.85 -11.07 -2.34
N HIS A 522 -4.15 -10.10 -1.46
CA HIS A 522 -4.66 -10.38 -0.12
C HIS A 522 -5.93 -11.25 -0.18
N LEU A 523 -6.90 -10.89 -1.02
CA LEU A 523 -8.10 -11.70 -1.19
C LEU A 523 -7.77 -13.12 -1.69
N ARG A 524 -6.92 -13.28 -2.71
CA ARG A 524 -6.50 -14.62 -3.18
C ARG A 524 -5.83 -15.44 -2.07
N ASN A 525 -4.98 -14.82 -1.25
CA ASN A 525 -4.33 -15.49 -0.13
C ASN A 525 -5.34 -16.01 0.89
N VAL A 526 -6.44 -15.29 1.16
CA VAL A 526 -7.55 -15.82 1.99
C VAL A 526 -8.07 -17.15 1.44
N TRP A 527 -8.37 -17.21 0.14
CA TRP A 527 -8.84 -18.43 -0.53
C TRP A 527 -7.84 -19.57 -0.45
N HIS A 528 -6.57 -19.28 -0.69
CA HIS A 528 -5.50 -20.27 -0.58
C HIS A 528 -5.34 -20.79 0.85
N HIS A 529 -5.43 -19.93 1.87
CA HIS A 529 -5.40 -20.37 3.27
C HIS A 529 -6.62 -21.21 3.65
N MET A 530 -7.79 -20.97 3.04
CA MET A 530 -8.96 -21.87 3.16
C MET A 530 -8.78 -23.22 2.44
N GLY A 531 -7.76 -23.36 1.59
CA GLY A 531 -7.60 -24.53 0.72
C GLY A 531 -8.60 -24.58 -0.43
N LEU A 532 -9.16 -23.42 -0.81
CA LEU A 532 -10.14 -23.27 -1.88
C LEU A 532 -9.52 -22.57 -3.09
N THR A 533 -10.13 -22.73 -4.26
CA THR A 533 -9.72 -22.01 -5.47
C THR A 533 -10.30 -20.59 -5.43
N PRO A 534 -9.49 -19.53 -5.63
CA PRO A 534 -10.02 -18.18 -5.69
C PRO A 534 -11.02 -17.99 -6.85
N PRO A 535 -12.05 -17.14 -6.68
CA PRO A 535 -12.97 -16.77 -7.76
C PRO A 535 -12.23 -16.08 -8.91
N ASP A 536 -12.75 -16.27 -10.12
CA ASP A 536 -12.10 -15.78 -11.34
C ASP A 536 -11.93 -14.26 -11.37
N GLU A 537 -12.91 -13.57 -10.80
CA GLU A 537 -12.98 -12.13 -10.76
C GLU A 537 -11.74 -11.50 -10.11
N LEU A 538 -11.05 -12.23 -9.19
CA LEU A 538 -9.79 -11.80 -8.57
C LEU A 538 -8.57 -11.91 -9.49
N SER A 539 -8.69 -12.60 -10.62
CA SER A 539 -7.67 -12.67 -11.67
C SER A 539 -7.71 -11.47 -12.61
N HIS A 540 -8.77 -10.66 -12.56
CA HIS A 540 -8.94 -9.48 -13.40
C HIS A 540 -8.78 -8.20 -12.57
N PRO A 541 -8.12 -7.15 -13.10
CA PRO A 541 -8.07 -5.86 -12.42
C PRO A 541 -9.47 -5.30 -12.16
N ILE A 542 -9.63 -4.63 -11.03
CA ILE A 542 -10.82 -3.86 -10.69
C ILE A 542 -10.74 -2.51 -11.39
N VAL A 543 -9.57 -1.88 -11.34
CA VAL A 543 -9.31 -0.59 -12.01
C VAL A 543 -9.48 -0.69 -13.52
N HIS A 544 -10.20 0.27 -14.10
CA HIS A 544 -10.33 0.43 -15.53
C HIS A 544 -9.09 1.14 -16.09
N LEU A 545 -8.25 0.41 -16.81
CA LEU A 545 -7.16 1.00 -17.57
C LEU A 545 -7.66 1.56 -18.90
N ALA A 546 -7.19 2.76 -19.25
CA ALA A 546 -7.05 3.13 -20.65
C ALA A 546 -6.06 2.14 -21.30
N LEU A 547 -6.61 1.23 -22.10
CA LEU A 547 -5.97 0.22 -22.96
C LEU A 547 -4.42 0.29 -22.99
N GLN A 548 -3.75 -0.43 -22.08
CA GLN A 548 -2.43 -0.95 -22.42
C GLN A 548 -2.63 -2.01 -23.51
N SER A 549 -1.91 -1.88 -24.63
CA SER A 549 -2.06 -2.77 -25.77
C SER A 549 -1.84 -4.23 -25.37
N GLU A 550 -2.75 -5.11 -25.75
CA GLU A 550 -2.68 -6.57 -25.52
C GLU A 550 -1.37 -7.20 -26.04
N THR A 551 -0.72 -6.53 -26.99
CA THR A 551 0.54 -6.93 -27.63
C THR A 551 1.73 -7.07 -26.68
N ASP A 552 1.71 -6.43 -25.51
CA ASP A 552 2.85 -6.42 -24.58
C ASP A 552 2.87 -7.62 -23.62
N VAL A 553 1.76 -8.37 -23.55
CA VAL A 553 1.55 -9.45 -22.58
C VAL A 553 1.69 -10.83 -23.24
N VAL A 554 1.22 -10.96 -24.48
CA VAL A 554 1.19 -12.23 -25.22
C VAL A 554 1.53 -12.00 -26.68
N THR A 555 2.45 -12.79 -27.22
CA THR A 555 2.69 -12.89 -28.66
C THR A 555 1.98 -14.14 -29.17
N GLN A 556 1.10 -13.99 -30.16
CA GLN A 556 0.40 -15.13 -30.77
C GLN A 556 1.36 -15.96 -31.63
N PRO A 557 1.16 -17.29 -31.73
CA PRO A 557 1.91 -18.12 -32.65
C PRO A 557 1.67 -17.68 -34.10
N VAL A 558 2.62 -17.99 -34.97
CA VAL A 558 2.56 -17.69 -36.42
C VAL A 558 2.63 -18.96 -37.28
N ALA A 559 2.67 -20.14 -36.67
CA ALA A 559 2.67 -21.44 -37.34
C ALA A 559 2.09 -22.52 -36.43
N LEU A 560 1.51 -23.59 -37.02
CA LEU A 560 1.24 -24.82 -36.30
C LEU A 560 2.54 -25.60 -36.06
N LEU A 561 2.72 -26.15 -34.86
CA LEU A 561 3.93 -26.87 -34.46
C LEU A 561 3.59 -28.23 -33.85
N THR A 562 4.48 -29.21 -34.04
CA THR A 562 4.42 -30.53 -33.39
C THR A 562 5.72 -30.81 -32.62
N PRO A 563 6.00 -30.12 -31.50
CA PRO A 563 7.19 -30.36 -30.69
C PRO A 563 7.24 -31.77 -30.10
N THR A 564 8.44 -32.29 -29.86
CA THR A 564 8.62 -33.56 -29.14
C THR A 564 8.61 -33.29 -27.65
N ILE A 565 7.77 -33.98 -26.87
CA ILE A 565 7.71 -33.81 -25.41
C ILE A 565 8.78 -34.68 -24.75
N ASP A 566 10.02 -34.22 -24.74
CA ASP A 566 11.14 -34.96 -24.13
C ASP A 566 11.90 -34.17 -23.04
N GLY A 567 11.49 -32.91 -22.80
CA GLY A 567 12.05 -32.02 -21.79
C GLY A 567 13.31 -31.29 -22.24
N LEU A 568 13.61 -31.33 -23.55
CA LEU A 568 14.78 -30.71 -24.18
C LEU A 568 14.34 -29.93 -25.42
N VAL A 569 15.09 -28.86 -25.73
CA VAL A 569 15.01 -28.25 -27.07
C VAL A 569 15.99 -29.01 -27.94
N THR A 570 15.50 -30.00 -28.68
CA THR A 570 16.34 -30.91 -29.47
C THR A 570 16.75 -30.29 -30.80
N ASP A 571 15.90 -29.42 -31.35
CA ASP A 571 16.17 -28.66 -32.56
C ASP A 571 15.85 -27.17 -32.37
N PHE A 572 16.63 -26.30 -33.01
CA PHE A 572 16.41 -24.85 -33.02
C PHE A 572 15.04 -24.48 -33.58
N PHE A 573 14.54 -25.23 -34.57
CA PHE A 573 13.26 -24.96 -35.23
C PHE A 573 12.05 -25.52 -34.49
N GLU A 574 12.24 -26.40 -33.51
CA GLU A 574 11.18 -27.13 -32.82
C GLU A 574 10.09 -26.24 -32.23
N TRP A 575 10.48 -25.09 -31.68
CA TRP A 575 9.58 -24.08 -31.09
C TRP A 575 9.58 -22.76 -31.87
N ARG A 576 10.05 -22.74 -33.12
CA ARG A 576 10.12 -21.52 -33.93
C ARG A 576 8.74 -21.18 -34.48
N GLY A 577 8.23 -20.00 -34.16
CA GLY A 577 6.88 -19.57 -34.52
C GLY A 577 5.83 -19.87 -33.45
N ALA A 578 6.23 -20.41 -32.30
CA ALA A 578 5.40 -20.55 -31.13
C ALA A 578 5.02 -19.17 -30.57
N GLY A 579 3.85 -19.10 -29.93
CA GLY A 579 3.45 -17.96 -29.14
C GLY A 579 4.25 -17.89 -27.83
N SER A 580 4.29 -16.73 -27.22
CA SER A 580 4.98 -16.50 -25.95
C SER A 580 4.14 -15.69 -24.99
N ILE A 581 4.17 -16.08 -23.71
CA ILE A 581 3.62 -15.31 -22.62
C ILE A 581 4.77 -14.58 -21.95
N ASN A 582 4.62 -13.26 -21.78
CA ASN A 582 5.64 -12.47 -21.13
C ASN A 582 5.73 -12.87 -19.64
N THR A 583 6.85 -13.48 -19.27
CA THR A 583 7.16 -13.85 -17.87
C THR A 583 7.65 -12.67 -17.05
N ARG A 584 8.00 -11.57 -17.73
CA ARG A 584 8.56 -10.36 -17.13
C ARG A 584 7.43 -9.34 -16.91
N PRO A 585 7.55 -8.49 -15.88
CA PRO A 585 6.64 -7.37 -15.74
C PRO A 585 6.70 -6.46 -16.97
N PRO A 586 5.59 -5.80 -17.36
CA PRO A 586 5.66 -4.64 -18.24
C PRO A 586 6.72 -3.66 -17.71
N LEU A 587 7.50 -3.05 -18.62
CA LEU A 587 8.60 -2.16 -18.23
C LEU A 587 8.10 -1.05 -17.30
N GLY A 588 8.54 -1.07 -16.05
CA GLY A 588 8.11 -0.14 -15.02
C GLY A 588 7.04 -0.65 -14.04
N ALA A 589 6.64 -1.91 -14.05
CA ALA A 589 5.84 -2.47 -12.97
C ALA A 589 6.68 -2.62 -11.68
N MET A 590 6.03 -2.50 -10.52
CA MET A 590 6.69 -2.42 -9.20
C MET A 590 6.91 -3.79 -8.53
N TRP A 591 6.88 -4.88 -9.26
CA TRP A 591 7.03 -6.21 -8.67
C TRP A 591 8.19 -6.96 -9.32
N LYS A 592 8.96 -7.66 -8.48
CA LYS A 592 9.97 -8.60 -8.93
C LYS A 592 9.27 -9.86 -9.42
N ALA A 593 9.50 -10.21 -10.68
CA ALA A 593 9.47 -11.61 -11.02
C ALA A 593 10.66 -12.22 -10.27
N GLU A 594 10.42 -12.84 -9.12
CA GLU A 594 11.23 -14.02 -8.85
C GLU A 594 10.77 -15.02 -9.91
N GLY A 595 11.41 -14.90 -11.07
CA GLY A 595 10.96 -15.48 -12.31
C GLY A 595 11.23 -16.95 -12.20
N LEU A 596 10.28 -17.75 -11.71
CA LEU A 596 10.45 -19.20 -11.79
C LEU A 596 10.74 -19.61 -13.25
N PHE A 597 10.15 -18.89 -14.20
CA PHE A 597 10.34 -19.07 -15.63
C PHE A 597 10.99 -17.85 -16.28
N THR A 598 12.05 -18.09 -17.04
CA THR A 598 12.68 -17.11 -17.95
C THR A 598 11.85 -16.91 -19.22
N ALA A 599 11.11 -17.94 -19.65
CA ALA A 599 10.19 -17.88 -20.77
C ALA A 599 9.04 -18.88 -20.60
N ILE A 600 7.85 -18.50 -21.06
CA ILE A 600 6.71 -19.40 -21.25
C ILE A 600 6.29 -19.33 -22.71
N ARG A 601 6.28 -20.47 -23.39
CA ARG A 601 5.83 -20.58 -24.79
C ARG A 601 4.61 -21.48 -24.88
N PHE A 602 3.80 -21.22 -25.90
CA PHE A 602 2.67 -22.08 -26.24
C PHE A 602 2.58 -22.25 -27.76
N ALA A 603 2.09 -23.40 -28.20
CA ALA A 603 1.93 -23.69 -29.62
C ALA A 603 0.69 -24.53 -29.88
N TRP A 604 0.16 -24.42 -31.10
CA TRP A 604 -0.98 -25.19 -31.54
C TRP A 604 -0.56 -26.23 -32.57
N SER A 605 -1.20 -27.39 -32.55
CA SER A 605 -1.15 -28.38 -33.62
C SER A 605 -2.58 -28.82 -34.01
N SER A 606 -2.70 -29.70 -35.00
CA SER A 606 -3.97 -30.41 -35.27
C SER A 606 -4.45 -31.23 -34.07
N ASP A 607 -3.51 -31.71 -33.26
CA ASP A 607 -3.72 -32.74 -32.25
C ASP A 607 -3.85 -32.16 -30.84
N GLY A 608 -3.27 -30.98 -30.56
CA GLY A 608 -3.25 -30.44 -29.21
C GLY A 608 -2.71 -29.02 -29.03
N LEU A 609 -2.78 -28.56 -27.78
CA LEU A 609 -2.18 -27.34 -27.27
C LEU A 609 -0.91 -27.71 -26.48
N PHE A 610 0.20 -27.11 -26.85
CA PHE A 610 1.51 -27.38 -26.29
C PHE A 610 1.97 -26.21 -25.41
N PHE A 611 2.67 -26.52 -24.33
CA PHE A 611 3.31 -25.54 -23.49
C PHE A 611 4.78 -25.89 -23.26
N ARG A 612 5.60 -24.86 -23.14
CA ARG A 612 7.00 -24.96 -22.77
C ARG A 612 7.35 -23.93 -21.71
N PHE A 613 8.07 -24.37 -20.70
CA PHE A 613 8.51 -23.59 -19.54
C PHE A 613 10.02 -23.68 -19.41
N ASP A 614 10.69 -22.53 -19.53
CA ASP A 614 12.12 -22.41 -19.35
C ASP A 614 12.40 -21.91 -17.94
N PHE A 615 13.00 -22.72 -17.08
CA PHE A 615 13.27 -22.33 -15.69
C PHE A 615 14.38 -21.28 -15.59
N ASP A 616 14.27 -20.39 -14.60
CA ASP A 616 15.37 -19.51 -14.24
C ASP A 616 16.39 -20.26 -13.36
N PRO A 617 17.68 -20.32 -13.76
CA PRO A 617 18.72 -20.97 -12.96
C PRO A 617 18.85 -20.41 -11.54
N SER A 618 18.49 -19.14 -11.32
CA SER A 618 18.51 -18.51 -10.00
C SER A 618 17.36 -18.96 -9.08
N ALA A 619 16.33 -19.60 -9.63
CA ALA A 619 15.19 -20.14 -8.88
C ALA A 619 15.40 -21.59 -8.42
N ALA A 620 16.54 -22.22 -8.75
CA ALA A 620 16.84 -23.63 -8.48
C ALA A 620 16.98 -23.96 -6.97
N ASP A 621 17.31 -22.98 -6.11
CA ASP A 621 17.50 -23.18 -4.66
C ASP A 621 16.19 -23.17 -3.85
N ARG A 622 15.01 -23.10 -4.49
CA ARG A 622 13.72 -23.20 -3.79
C ARG A 622 13.42 -24.64 -3.43
N GLY A 623 13.87 -25.09 -2.27
CA GLY A 623 13.64 -26.44 -1.71
C GLY A 623 12.19 -26.77 -1.32
N GLY A 624 11.18 -26.10 -1.90
CA GLY A 624 9.76 -26.30 -1.63
C GLY A 624 9.05 -27.18 -2.66
N ALA A 625 7.96 -27.85 -2.25
CA ALA A 625 7.11 -28.63 -3.14
C ALA A 625 6.26 -27.69 -4.04
N LEU A 626 6.87 -27.21 -5.13
CA LEU A 626 6.22 -26.31 -6.09
C LEU A 626 5.24 -27.07 -6.99
N ARG A 627 4.07 -26.47 -7.23
CA ARG A 627 3.03 -27.00 -8.10
C ARG A 627 2.59 -25.93 -9.09
N ALA A 628 2.38 -26.30 -10.35
CA ALA A 628 1.80 -25.41 -11.36
C ALA A 628 0.33 -25.74 -11.60
N GLU A 629 -0.50 -24.72 -11.69
CA GLU A 629 -1.88 -24.78 -12.15
C GLU A 629 -2.05 -23.94 -13.41
N ILE A 630 -2.45 -24.57 -14.53
CA ILE A 630 -2.80 -23.86 -15.76
C ILE A 630 -4.31 -23.87 -15.89
N THR A 631 -4.93 -22.70 -15.87
CA THR A 631 -6.38 -22.53 -16.09
C THR A 631 -6.63 -22.02 -17.49
N ILE A 632 -7.43 -22.78 -18.25
CA ILE A 632 -7.86 -22.47 -19.63
C ILE A 632 -9.38 -22.25 -19.59
N LYS A 633 -9.85 -21.09 -20.02
CA LYS A 633 -11.28 -20.77 -20.08
C LYS A 633 -11.69 -20.45 -21.49
N SER A 634 -12.76 -21.09 -21.93
CA SER A 634 -13.43 -20.79 -23.18
C SER A 634 -14.91 -20.49 -22.91
N PRO A 635 -15.63 -19.86 -23.85
CA PRO A 635 -17.07 -19.70 -23.73
C PRO A 635 -17.77 -21.03 -23.38
N GLY A 636 -18.28 -21.14 -22.15
CA GLY A 636 -19.02 -22.32 -21.67
C GLY A 636 -18.18 -23.46 -21.08
N SER A 637 -16.85 -23.35 -20.97
CA SER A 637 -16.03 -24.39 -20.33
C SER A 637 -14.79 -23.82 -19.65
N THR A 638 -14.40 -24.41 -18.52
CA THR A 638 -13.18 -24.06 -17.80
C THR A 638 -12.43 -25.34 -17.46
N PHE A 639 -11.16 -25.39 -17.84
CA PHE A 639 -10.25 -26.49 -17.61
C PHE A 639 -9.10 -26.06 -16.70
N ARG A 640 -8.63 -26.98 -15.87
CA ARG A 640 -7.45 -26.79 -15.05
C ARG A 640 -6.53 -27.99 -15.19
N LEU A 641 -5.30 -27.71 -15.59
CA LEU A 641 -4.20 -28.66 -15.56
C LEU A 641 -3.44 -28.47 -14.26
N THR A 642 -2.99 -29.58 -13.67
CA THR A 642 -2.15 -29.49 -12.49
C THR A 642 -1.01 -30.51 -12.50
N PHE A 643 0.20 -30.04 -12.17
CA PHE A 643 1.43 -30.85 -12.17
C PHE A 643 2.48 -30.33 -11.20
N SER A 644 3.42 -31.20 -10.82
CA SER A 644 4.56 -30.87 -9.95
C SER A 644 5.64 -30.11 -10.72
N LEU A 645 6.29 -29.17 -10.05
CA LEU A 645 7.46 -28.42 -10.50
C LEU A 645 8.71 -28.80 -9.69
N GLU A 646 8.78 -30.01 -9.13
CA GLU A 646 9.98 -30.54 -8.47
C GLU A 646 11.04 -31.00 -9.48
N GLU A 647 12.32 -31.03 -9.08
CA GLU A 647 13.46 -31.37 -9.95
C GLU A 647 13.35 -32.76 -10.59
N ALA A 648 12.82 -33.74 -9.86
CA ALA A 648 12.58 -35.09 -10.39
C ALA A 648 11.67 -35.08 -11.63
N GLY A 649 10.88 -34.01 -11.81
CA GLY A 649 9.95 -33.84 -12.90
C GLY A 649 8.62 -34.54 -12.68
N PRO A 650 7.52 -34.02 -13.25
CA PRO A 650 6.24 -34.71 -13.22
C PRO A 650 6.21 -35.84 -14.26
N ASP A 651 5.74 -37.03 -13.86
CA ASP A 651 5.46 -38.14 -14.78
C ASP A 651 4.12 -37.97 -15.52
N HIS A 652 3.23 -37.15 -14.96
CA HIS A 652 1.91 -36.87 -15.52
C HIS A 652 1.39 -35.51 -15.04
N PHE A 653 0.42 -34.96 -15.78
CA PHE A 653 -0.45 -33.89 -15.30
C PHE A 653 -1.89 -34.38 -15.24
N VAL A 654 -2.69 -33.78 -14.35
CA VAL A 654 -4.13 -34.07 -14.23
C VAL A 654 -4.91 -32.95 -14.90
N LEU A 655 -5.79 -33.30 -15.85
CA LEU A 655 -6.73 -32.37 -16.46
C LEU A 655 -8.08 -32.50 -15.76
N THR A 656 -8.60 -31.38 -15.28
CA THR A 656 -9.93 -31.29 -14.67
C THR A 656 -10.79 -30.27 -15.43
N ARG A 657 -12.11 -30.48 -15.43
CA ARG A 657 -13.10 -29.57 -16.02
C ARG A 657 -14.07 -29.10 -14.95
N SER A 658 -14.41 -27.82 -14.99
CA SER A 658 -15.41 -27.23 -14.11
C SER A 658 -16.82 -27.50 -14.65
N GLU A 659 -17.71 -28.07 -13.83
CA GLU A 659 -19.14 -28.24 -14.14
C GLU A 659 -20.02 -27.19 -13.44
N LYS A 660 -19.53 -26.64 -12.32
CA LYS A 660 -20.14 -25.57 -11.51
C LYS A 660 -19.02 -24.74 -10.90
N PRO A 661 -19.28 -23.48 -10.47
CA PRO A 661 -18.36 -22.76 -9.59
C PRO A 661 -18.00 -23.68 -8.41
N ASP A 662 -16.69 -23.89 -8.18
CA ASP A 662 -16.11 -24.74 -7.14
C ASP A 662 -16.19 -26.27 -7.30
N SER A 663 -16.66 -26.80 -8.44
CA SER A 663 -16.72 -28.26 -8.69
C SER A 663 -15.88 -28.67 -9.90
N TRP A 664 -14.84 -29.47 -9.66
CA TRP A 664 -13.92 -29.96 -10.68
C TRP A 664 -14.06 -31.47 -10.86
N VAL A 665 -14.28 -31.91 -12.10
CA VAL A 665 -14.33 -33.32 -12.48
C VAL A 665 -13.06 -33.66 -13.25
N GLU A 666 -12.43 -34.78 -12.90
CA GLU A 666 -11.28 -35.29 -13.63
C GLU A 666 -11.68 -35.69 -15.05
N VAL A 667 -11.00 -35.12 -16.04
CA VAL A 667 -11.11 -35.53 -17.46
C VAL A 667 -10.15 -36.69 -17.71
N GLY A 668 -8.94 -36.62 -17.13
CA GLY A 668 -7.98 -37.72 -17.11
C GLY A 668 -6.58 -37.28 -16.65
N ALA A 669 -5.70 -38.26 -16.45
CA ALA A 669 -4.27 -38.08 -16.23
C ALA A 669 -3.50 -38.35 -17.53
N TYR A 670 -2.56 -37.46 -17.86
CA TYR A 670 -1.84 -37.49 -19.12
C TYR A 670 -0.34 -37.54 -18.86
N SER A 671 0.34 -38.51 -19.49
CA SER A 671 1.80 -38.65 -19.47
C SER A 671 2.50 -37.86 -20.58
N SER A 672 1.78 -36.97 -21.27
CA SER A 672 2.32 -36.06 -22.27
C SER A 672 2.96 -34.84 -21.62
N ILE A 673 3.90 -35.09 -20.70
CA ILE A 673 4.69 -34.10 -19.98
C ILE A 673 6.09 -34.65 -19.72
N SER A 674 7.11 -33.80 -19.84
CA SER A 674 8.49 -34.17 -19.51
C SER A 674 9.25 -32.97 -18.97
N ARG A 675 10.11 -33.20 -17.98
CA ARG A 675 11.05 -32.22 -17.46
C ARG A 675 12.48 -32.75 -17.55
N LYS A 676 13.34 -32.01 -18.23
CA LYS A 676 14.80 -32.13 -18.11
C LYS A 676 15.41 -30.74 -17.95
N LYS A 677 15.87 -30.14 -19.06
CA LYS A 677 16.39 -28.76 -19.05
C LYS A 677 15.26 -27.74 -19.07
N ILE A 678 14.16 -28.09 -19.74
CA ILE A 678 12.90 -27.36 -19.79
C ILE A 678 11.78 -28.30 -19.35
N LEU A 679 10.60 -27.75 -19.08
CA LEU A 679 9.38 -28.54 -18.94
C LEU A 679 8.49 -28.31 -20.15
N GLU A 680 8.04 -29.40 -20.75
CA GLU A 680 7.15 -29.39 -21.91
C GLU A 680 5.94 -30.27 -21.62
N LEU A 681 4.77 -29.85 -22.10
CA LEU A 681 3.56 -30.67 -22.03
C LEU A 681 2.64 -30.43 -23.23
N MET A 682 1.81 -31.43 -23.53
CA MET A 682 0.78 -31.37 -24.56
C MET A 682 -0.57 -31.78 -23.99
N VAL A 683 -1.58 -30.96 -24.25
CA VAL A 683 -2.99 -31.26 -23.95
C VAL A 683 -3.72 -31.60 -25.24
N PRO A 684 -4.37 -32.77 -25.35
CA PRO A 684 -5.09 -33.12 -26.56
C PRO A 684 -6.28 -32.19 -26.80
N ARG A 685 -6.42 -31.72 -28.04
CA ARG A 685 -7.45 -30.74 -28.41
C ARG A 685 -8.86 -31.29 -28.21
N LYS A 686 -9.05 -32.59 -28.47
CA LYS A 686 -10.33 -33.31 -28.31
C LYS A 686 -10.88 -33.23 -26.88
N ASP A 687 -10.00 -33.15 -25.88
CA ASP A 687 -10.36 -33.19 -24.46
C ASP A 687 -10.67 -31.78 -23.92
N LEU A 688 -10.26 -30.73 -24.66
CA LEU A 688 -10.58 -29.32 -24.39
C LEU A 688 -11.86 -28.85 -25.09
N GLY A 689 -12.35 -29.57 -26.11
CA GLY A 689 -13.58 -29.23 -26.82
C GLY A 689 -13.57 -27.84 -27.47
N LEU A 690 -12.43 -27.42 -28.04
CA LEU A 690 -12.22 -26.06 -28.56
C LEU A 690 -12.47 -25.95 -30.07
N ASP A 691 -13.30 -24.98 -30.43
CA ASP A 691 -13.66 -24.65 -31.82
C ASP A 691 -12.65 -23.71 -32.49
N HIS A 692 -12.56 -23.79 -33.81
CA HIS A 692 -11.70 -22.90 -34.60
C HIS A 692 -12.13 -21.43 -34.47
N GLY A 693 -11.16 -20.52 -34.29
CA GLY A 693 -11.41 -19.09 -34.13
C GLY A 693 -11.94 -18.68 -32.75
N GLN A 694 -12.12 -19.64 -31.84
CA GLN A 694 -12.55 -19.36 -30.47
C GLN A 694 -11.42 -18.67 -29.70
N GLU A 695 -11.76 -17.60 -28.97
CA GLU A 695 -10.85 -17.01 -27.99
C GLU A 695 -10.96 -17.74 -26.65
N LEU A 696 -9.82 -17.95 -26.03
CA LEU A 696 -9.71 -18.53 -24.70
C LEU A 696 -8.83 -17.66 -23.80
N SER A 697 -9.12 -17.65 -22.51
CA SER A 697 -8.27 -17.01 -21.51
C SER A 697 -7.41 -18.06 -20.81
N LEU A 698 -6.15 -17.71 -20.57
CA LEU A 698 -5.13 -18.59 -20.01
C LEU A 698 -4.47 -17.90 -18.82
N SER A 699 -4.40 -18.60 -17.69
CA SER A 699 -3.59 -18.17 -16.54
C SER A 699 -2.78 -19.34 -16.00
N ILE A 700 -1.56 -19.05 -15.59
CA ILE A 700 -0.63 -20.01 -15.01
C ILE A 700 -0.30 -19.52 -13.61
N VAL A 701 -0.54 -20.35 -12.60
CA VAL A 701 -0.28 -20.05 -11.19
C VAL A 701 0.73 -21.06 -10.66
N VAL A 702 1.73 -20.57 -9.94
CA VAL A 702 2.68 -21.39 -9.20
C VAL A 702 2.31 -21.32 -7.73
N LEU A 703 2.10 -22.48 -7.14
CA LEU A 703 1.75 -22.65 -5.75
C LEU A 703 2.92 -23.27 -4.98
N GLU A 704 3.18 -22.74 -3.79
CA GLU A 704 4.08 -23.33 -2.79
C GLU A 704 3.28 -23.58 -1.52
N HIS A 705 3.21 -24.83 -1.06
CA HIS A 705 2.33 -25.23 0.05
C HIS A 705 0.85 -24.81 -0.12
N GLY A 706 0.40 -24.67 -1.38
CA GLY A 706 -0.94 -24.24 -1.74
C GLY A 706 -1.16 -22.72 -1.80
N LEU A 707 -0.15 -21.89 -1.51
CA LEU A 707 -0.19 -20.43 -1.62
C LEU A 707 0.38 -19.95 -2.95
N GLU A 708 -0.26 -18.94 -3.57
CA GLU A 708 0.22 -18.32 -4.81
C GLU A 708 1.52 -17.56 -4.57
N VAL A 709 2.63 -18.08 -5.11
CA VAL A 709 3.96 -17.43 -5.08
C VAL A 709 4.30 -16.75 -6.41
N ALA A 710 3.67 -17.18 -7.51
CA ALA A 710 3.80 -16.54 -8.81
C ALA A 710 2.57 -16.77 -9.70
N ARG A 711 2.34 -15.85 -10.63
CA ARG A 711 1.27 -15.91 -11.63
C ARG A 711 1.79 -15.43 -12.99
N TYR A 712 1.25 -15.94 -14.09
CA TYR A 712 1.60 -15.56 -15.46
C TYR A 712 0.38 -15.62 -16.40
N PRO A 713 0.04 -14.55 -17.14
CA PRO A 713 0.48 -13.17 -16.91
C PRO A 713 -0.08 -12.63 -15.58
N ARG A 714 0.61 -11.66 -14.96
CA ARG A 714 0.31 -11.26 -13.57
C ARG A 714 -0.91 -10.37 -13.37
N GLN A 715 -1.20 -9.50 -14.33
CA GLN A 715 -2.27 -8.52 -14.15
C GLN A 715 -3.63 -9.07 -14.57
N ARG A 716 -3.67 -9.76 -15.72
CA ARG A 716 -4.86 -10.39 -16.29
C ARG A 716 -4.47 -11.69 -17.01
N PRO A 717 -5.41 -12.64 -17.18
CA PRO A 717 -5.20 -13.79 -18.05
C PRO A 717 -4.77 -13.40 -19.47
N ALA A 718 -3.98 -14.26 -20.10
CA ALA A 718 -3.59 -14.18 -21.50
C ALA A 718 -4.78 -14.55 -22.41
N THR A 719 -5.08 -13.74 -23.43
CA THR A 719 -6.06 -14.11 -24.46
C THR A 719 -5.35 -14.87 -25.58
N LEU A 720 -5.77 -16.09 -25.88
CA LEU A 720 -5.26 -16.89 -27.00
C LEU A 720 -6.39 -17.14 -28.00
N THR A 721 -6.07 -17.19 -29.29
CA THR A 721 -7.04 -17.54 -30.34
C THR A 721 -6.74 -18.93 -30.87
N VAL A 722 -7.75 -19.80 -30.91
CA VAL A 722 -7.63 -21.14 -31.49
C VAL A 722 -7.49 -21.00 -33.02
N PRO A 723 -6.40 -21.51 -33.63
CA PRO A 723 -6.14 -21.30 -35.05
C PRO A 723 -7.22 -21.97 -35.92
N GLY A 724 -7.62 -21.26 -36.98
CA GLY A 724 -8.57 -21.75 -37.98
C GLY A 724 -7.93 -22.68 -39.02
N PRO A 725 -8.73 -23.31 -39.90
CA PRO A 725 -8.23 -24.18 -40.97
C PRO A 725 -7.26 -23.49 -41.94
N GLU A 726 -7.37 -22.17 -42.08
CA GLU A 726 -6.53 -21.35 -42.96
C GLU A 726 -5.29 -20.75 -42.25
N PHE A 727 -5.00 -21.13 -41.00
CA PHE A 727 -3.94 -20.51 -40.20
C PHE A 727 -2.56 -20.59 -40.87
N ASP A 728 -2.19 -21.76 -41.38
CA ASP A 728 -0.94 -21.92 -42.13
C ASP A 728 -1.01 -21.23 -43.50
N ALA A 729 -2.19 -21.04 -44.10
CA ALA A 729 -2.33 -20.39 -45.41
C ALA A 729 -2.30 -18.85 -45.33
N ALA A 730 -2.71 -18.27 -44.18
CA ALA A 730 -2.81 -16.83 -43.97
C ALA A 730 -1.44 -16.13 -43.89
N PHE A 731 -0.39 -16.81 -43.41
CA PHE A 731 0.96 -16.27 -43.29
C PHE A 731 1.85 -16.48 -44.53
N TRP A 732 1.36 -17.16 -45.57
CA TRP A 732 2.07 -17.41 -46.84
C TRP A 732 1.54 -16.57 -48.01
N ARG A 733 0.60 -15.65 -47.78
CA ARG A 733 0.22 -14.64 -48.78
C ARG A 733 1.24 -13.50 -48.77
N VAL A 734 2.18 -13.54 -49.70
CA VAL A 734 3.10 -12.44 -50.06
C VAL A 734 2.36 -11.40 -50.88
#